data_AF-A0A7Y2ZKN6-F1
#
_entry.id   AF-A0A7Y2ZKN6-F1
#
_cell.length_a   1.000
_cell.length_b   1.000
_cell.length_c   1.000
_cell.angle_alpha   90.00
_cell.angle_beta   90.00
_cell.angle_gamma   90.00
#
_symmetry.space_group_name_H-M   'P 1'
#
loop_
_entity.id
_entity.type
_entity.pdbx_description
1 polymer ?
#
loop_
_entity_poly.entity_id
_entity_poly.type
_entity_poly.pdbx_seq_one_letter_code
_entity_poly.pdbx_strand_id
1 'polypeptide(L)'
;DCTKDNIEQSKNRFFIEGDPAGILMIEFRSESDEEAIDLASELTAQLKENELGYAFPIVKGSQTASVWSLRNAGLGVLANIPGDKKAVACIEDTAVAVKDLPQYISEFSGMMKSFNQEAVYYAHAGAGELHLRPVLNLKKSEDVKNFRTIAQASAELVKRYNGSLSGEHGDGKVRAEFIPLVLGEEVYQLLKQLKSIFDPNGIFNPGKIVDPEPMDTGLRYEPDRDEPVIRTKFNFEETGGILRTVEKCNGSGDCRKLNFAGGTMCPSYRATMNETDTTRGRANVLREFLTMNVKENPFDHPEIKEAMDLCLSCKGCKSECPSNIDMATLKSEFLYQYHKSNSVKFSSRITANNSKINGWLSPVALVVNSVLSIGFIKNLIGISPKRNLPKLKRKTFKNWFRRHKQDSFERKVYLFCDEYTNYYDVEIGKKAVLLLNALGYEVLMVDHAESGRAFISKGFLDEASDIATKNVKQFAGMVSEESPLIGIEPSAILSFRDEYPNLVDVELKATAKNLAKNVFLIDEFLSYEYQKGHIDLSEFNKENKHIKLHAHCHQKALANSADTLKMLSIPENYQVEMIPSGCCGMAGSFGYEKDHYDLSMAIGQQVLFPGISDSKNKSLIAANGTSCRHQIMDGTNTVAFDPVEILFDALLVEANKIK
;
A
#
# COMPACT_ATOMS: atom_id res chain seq x y z
N ASP A 1 13.28 -12.01 -7.33
CA ASP A 1 12.89 -11.53 -5.97
C ASP A 1 11.89 -10.38 -5.91
N CYS A 2 11.75 -9.52 -6.91
CA CYS A 2 10.86 -8.35 -6.83
C CYS A 2 9.38 -8.65 -6.48
N THR A 3 8.88 -9.86 -6.78
CA THR A 3 7.53 -10.32 -6.39
C THR A 3 7.47 -10.92 -4.98
N LYS A 4 8.59 -11.39 -4.41
CA LYS A 4 8.69 -11.92 -3.04
C LYS A 4 8.56 -10.78 -2.03
N ASP A 5 9.20 -9.65 -2.31
CA ASP A 5 9.24 -8.49 -1.42
C ASP A 5 8.07 -7.50 -1.65
N ASN A 6 7.26 -7.70 -2.70
CA ASN A 6 6.06 -6.89 -2.94
C ASN A 6 4.88 -7.44 -2.14
N ILE A 7 4.24 -6.57 -1.34
CA ILE A 7 3.17 -6.93 -0.39
C ILE A 7 1.98 -7.63 -1.07
N GLU A 8 1.53 -7.15 -2.22
CA GLU A 8 0.38 -7.72 -2.93
C GLU A 8 0.78 -8.92 -3.78
N GLN A 9 1.93 -8.83 -4.47
CA GLN A 9 2.35 -9.88 -5.39
C GLN A 9 2.89 -11.13 -4.68
N SER A 10 3.37 -11.00 -3.43
CA SER A 10 3.72 -12.15 -2.59
C SER A 10 2.50 -13.03 -2.26
N LYS A 11 1.29 -12.45 -2.25
CA LYS A 11 0.02 -13.19 -2.08
C LYS A 11 -0.42 -13.85 -3.39
N ASN A 12 -0.17 -13.20 -4.52
CA ASN A 12 -0.61 -13.67 -5.84
C ASN A 12 0.27 -14.77 -6.46
N ARG A 13 1.37 -15.17 -5.79
CA ARG A 13 2.34 -16.14 -6.32
C ARG A 13 2.22 -17.57 -5.76
N PHE A 14 1.07 -17.92 -5.15
CA PHE A 14 0.83 -19.22 -4.51
C PHE A 14 1.00 -20.43 -5.44
N PHE A 15 0.91 -20.24 -6.76
CA PHE A 15 1.07 -21.27 -7.77
C PHE A 15 2.52 -21.45 -8.26
N ILE A 16 3.45 -20.59 -7.85
CA ILE A 16 4.84 -20.67 -8.30
C ILE A 16 5.58 -21.72 -7.46
N GLU A 17 6.06 -22.76 -8.12
CA GLU A 17 6.90 -23.82 -7.53
C GLU A 17 8.39 -23.51 -7.76
N GLY A 18 9.20 -23.51 -6.71
CA GLY A 18 10.65 -23.23 -6.81
C GLY A 18 10.99 -21.78 -7.20
N ASP A 19 12.02 -21.60 -8.03
CA ASP A 19 12.49 -20.30 -8.52
C ASP A 19 12.66 -20.37 -10.06
N PRO A 20 11.54 -20.35 -10.82
CA PRO A 20 11.58 -20.56 -12.27
C PRO A 20 12.30 -19.41 -12.98
N ALA A 21 13.09 -19.74 -14.01
CA ALA A 21 13.67 -18.76 -14.93
C ALA A 21 12.62 -18.10 -15.86
N GLY A 22 11.49 -18.77 -16.09
CA GLY A 22 10.40 -18.28 -16.92
C GLY A 22 9.07 -18.96 -16.57
N ILE A 23 7.96 -18.26 -16.82
CA ILE A 23 6.61 -18.76 -16.55
C ILE A 23 5.79 -18.57 -17.84
N LEU A 24 5.19 -19.65 -18.33
CA LEU A 24 4.20 -19.59 -19.40
C LEU A 24 2.81 -19.72 -18.79
N MET A 25 1.94 -18.76 -19.08
CA MET A 25 0.58 -18.70 -18.58
C MET A 25 -0.39 -18.90 -19.74
N ILE A 26 -1.30 -19.86 -19.60
CA ILE A 26 -2.27 -20.24 -20.64
C ILE A 26 -3.65 -20.24 -20.01
N GLU A 27 -4.60 -19.54 -20.62
CA GLU A 27 -6.01 -19.57 -20.22
C GLU A 27 -6.78 -20.53 -21.10
N PHE A 28 -7.55 -21.41 -20.47
CA PHE A 28 -8.55 -22.23 -21.15
C PHE A 28 -9.93 -21.71 -20.78
N ARG A 29 -10.79 -21.53 -21.78
CA ARG A 29 -12.18 -21.14 -21.60
C ARG A 29 -13.05 -22.13 -22.35
N SER A 30 -14.06 -22.66 -21.67
CA SER A 30 -15.10 -23.50 -22.29
C SER A 30 -16.45 -23.22 -21.63
N GLU A 31 -17.50 -23.87 -22.12
CA GLU A 31 -18.87 -23.80 -21.61
C GLU A 31 -19.01 -24.46 -20.21
N SER A 32 -18.04 -25.29 -19.82
CA SER A 32 -17.96 -25.90 -18.48
C SER A 32 -16.54 -25.89 -17.90
N ASP A 33 -16.45 -25.83 -16.56
CA ASP A 33 -15.18 -25.93 -15.83
C ASP A 33 -14.50 -27.28 -16.07
N GLU A 34 -15.28 -28.36 -16.17
CA GLU A 34 -14.78 -29.72 -16.40
C GLU A 34 -14.05 -29.81 -17.75
N GLU A 35 -14.67 -29.31 -18.82
CA GLU A 35 -14.07 -29.31 -20.15
C GLU A 35 -12.81 -28.43 -20.21
N ALA A 36 -12.81 -27.27 -19.56
CA ALA A 36 -11.63 -26.41 -19.49
C ALA A 36 -10.47 -27.08 -18.72
N ILE A 37 -10.77 -27.83 -17.66
CA ILE A 37 -9.79 -28.60 -16.88
C ILE A 37 -9.25 -29.77 -17.70
N ASP A 38 -10.10 -30.46 -18.46
CA ASP A 38 -9.68 -31.56 -19.33
C ASP A 38 -8.69 -31.07 -20.39
N LEU A 39 -8.98 -29.94 -21.05
CA LEU A 39 -8.07 -29.30 -22.01
C LEU A 39 -6.73 -28.91 -21.37
N ALA A 40 -6.76 -28.31 -20.18
CA ALA A 40 -5.55 -27.96 -19.44
C ALA A 40 -4.74 -29.19 -19.03
N SER A 41 -5.41 -30.28 -18.66
CA SER A 41 -4.80 -31.54 -18.26
C SER A 41 -4.17 -32.27 -19.45
N GLU A 42 -4.83 -32.25 -20.61
CA GLU A 42 -4.31 -32.80 -21.86
C GLU A 42 -3.02 -32.09 -22.28
N LEU A 43 -3.03 -30.74 -22.31
CA LEU A 43 -1.82 -29.98 -22.62
C LEU A 43 -0.72 -30.27 -21.58
N THR A 44 -1.07 -30.33 -20.30
CA THR A 44 -0.10 -30.64 -19.22
C THR A 44 0.53 -32.02 -19.43
N ALA A 45 -0.24 -33.03 -19.84
CA ALA A 45 0.28 -34.37 -20.13
C ALA A 45 1.26 -34.34 -21.31
N GLN A 46 0.90 -33.64 -22.39
CA GLN A 46 1.78 -33.48 -23.56
C GLN A 46 3.08 -32.75 -23.21
N LEU A 47 3.01 -31.67 -22.43
CA LEU A 47 4.21 -30.92 -22.00
C LEU A 47 5.12 -31.78 -21.12
N LYS A 48 4.57 -32.61 -20.24
CA LYS A 48 5.34 -33.55 -19.41
C LYS A 48 6.01 -34.64 -20.24
N GLU A 49 5.29 -35.23 -21.20
CA GLU A 49 5.82 -36.24 -22.12
C GLU A 49 7.00 -35.71 -22.94
N ASN A 50 6.95 -34.43 -23.32
CA ASN A 50 8.01 -33.75 -24.05
C ASN A 50 9.08 -33.09 -23.15
N GLU A 51 9.02 -33.29 -21.83
CA GLU A 51 9.94 -32.70 -20.85
C GLU A 51 10.03 -31.16 -20.90
N LEU A 52 8.94 -30.49 -21.26
CA LEU A 52 8.85 -29.03 -21.45
C LEU A 52 8.43 -28.29 -20.18
N GLY A 53 9.16 -28.52 -19.08
CA GLY A 53 8.96 -27.84 -17.80
C GLY A 53 9.01 -28.80 -16.61
N TYR A 54 9.10 -28.23 -15.40
CA TYR A 54 9.15 -29.02 -14.15
C TYR A 54 7.89 -28.88 -13.29
N ALA A 55 7.10 -27.82 -13.49
CA ALA A 55 5.90 -27.53 -12.71
C ALA A 55 4.75 -27.13 -13.64
N PHE A 56 3.56 -27.64 -13.36
CA PHE A 56 2.35 -27.47 -14.19
C PHE A 56 1.10 -27.22 -13.31
N PRO A 57 1.09 -26.14 -12.52
CA PRO A 57 -0.04 -25.84 -11.64
C PRO A 57 -1.28 -25.45 -12.46
N ILE A 58 -2.42 -26.09 -12.17
CA ILE A 58 -3.72 -25.72 -12.73
C ILE A 58 -4.46 -24.87 -11.69
N VAL A 59 -4.69 -23.60 -12.00
CA VAL A 59 -5.43 -22.66 -11.15
C VAL A 59 -6.84 -22.47 -11.69
N LYS A 60 -7.85 -22.49 -10.80
CA LYS A 60 -9.27 -22.47 -11.17
C LYS A 60 -10.10 -21.48 -10.36
N GLY A 61 -11.31 -21.22 -10.84
CA GLY A 61 -12.28 -20.36 -10.18
C GLY A 61 -11.76 -18.93 -9.95
N SER A 62 -12.11 -18.34 -8.81
CA SER A 62 -11.73 -16.96 -8.48
C SER A 62 -10.22 -16.73 -8.32
N GLN A 63 -9.42 -17.79 -8.13
CA GLN A 63 -7.97 -17.67 -7.95
C GLN A 63 -7.22 -17.34 -9.25
N THR A 64 -7.83 -17.55 -10.42
CA THR A 64 -7.25 -17.16 -11.73
C THR A 64 -7.03 -15.65 -11.81
N ALA A 65 -7.86 -14.86 -11.13
CA ALA A 65 -7.70 -13.41 -11.05
C ALA A 65 -6.38 -13.01 -10.38
N SER A 66 -5.91 -13.75 -9.36
CA SER A 66 -4.61 -13.50 -8.71
C SER A 66 -3.44 -13.80 -9.66
N VAL A 67 -3.55 -14.86 -10.45
CA VAL A 67 -2.57 -15.25 -11.47
C VAL A 67 -2.41 -14.12 -12.50
N TRP A 68 -3.52 -13.62 -13.04
CA TRP A 68 -3.52 -12.47 -13.96
C TRP A 68 -3.07 -11.16 -13.31
N SER A 69 -3.42 -10.94 -12.04
CA SER A 69 -2.96 -9.78 -11.28
C SER A 69 -1.43 -9.75 -11.15
N LEU A 70 -0.81 -10.91 -10.88
CA LEU A 70 0.65 -11.04 -10.86
C LEU A 70 1.27 -10.71 -12.22
N ARG A 71 0.71 -11.28 -13.30
CA ARG A 71 1.15 -11.00 -14.67
C ARG A 71 1.07 -9.50 -14.98
N ASN A 72 -0.05 -8.86 -14.68
CA ASN A 72 -0.28 -7.44 -14.97
C ASN A 72 0.62 -6.53 -14.14
N ALA A 73 1.01 -6.95 -12.93
CA ALA A 73 1.91 -6.18 -12.06
C ALA A 73 3.39 -6.25 -12.51
N GLY A 74 3.77 -7.22 -13.35
CA GLY A 74 5.16 -7.52 -13.71
C GLY A 74 6.01 -6.29 -14.03
N LEU A 75 5.56 -5.45 -14.98
CA LEU A 75 6.30 -4.25 -15.40
C LEU A 75 6.52 -3.25 -14.26
N GLY A 76 5.51 -3.06 -13.41
CA GLY A 76 5.58 -2.12 -12.30
C GLY A 76 6.48 -2.60 -11.16
N VAL A 77 6.52 -3.92 -10.95
CA VAL A 77 7.37 -4.59 -9.96
C VAL A 77 8.85 -4.51 -10.34
N LEU A 78 9.19 -4.51 -11.63
CA LEU A 78 10.59 -4.35 -12.10
C LEU A 78 11.21 -3.00 -11.72
N ALA A 79 10.41 -1.98 -11.45
CA ALA A 79 10.92 -0.69 -10.95
C ALA A 79 11.57 -0.81 -9.55
N ASN A 80 11.27 -1.91 -8.82
CA ASN A 80 11.78 -2.18 -7.49
C ASN A 80 13.20 -2.75 -7.46
N ILE A 81 13.84 -3.00 -8.61
CA ILE A 81 15.26 -3.42 -8.67
C ILE A 81 16.10 -2.40 -7.87
N PRO A 82 16.83 -2.81 -6.81
CA PRO A 82 17.61 -1.88 -5.99
C PRO A 82 18.73 -1.18 -6.79
N GLY A 83 19.04 0.06 -6.41
CA GLY A 83 20.10 0.86 -7.04
C GLY A 83 19.66 1.66 -8.27
N ASP A 84 20.65 2.20 -9.00
CA ASP A 84 20.44 3.11 -10.14
C ASP A 84 20.19 2.38 -11.47
N LYS A 85 20.64 1.13 -11.60
CA LYS A 85 20.31 0.29 -12.75
C LYS A 85 18.85 -0.14 -12.67
N LYS A 86 18.07 0.15 -13.71
CA LYS A 86 16.64 -0.16 -13.79
C LYS A 86 16.32 -0.88 -15.08
N ALA A 87 15.25 -1.68 -15.06
CA ALA A 87 14.64 -2.22 -16.27
C ALA A 87 13.95 -1.06 -17.03
N VAL A 88 14.63 -0.52 -18.04
CA VAL A 88 14.18 0.66 -18.78
C VAL A 88 13.33 0.28 -19.99
N ALA A 89 12.30 1.10 -20.26
CA ALA A 89 11.37 0.88 -21.36
C ALA A 89 11.90 1.51 -22.66
N CYS A 90 12.72 0.77 -23.42
CA CYS A 90 13.10 1.14 -24.80
C CYS A 90 12.51 0.21 -25.85
N ILE A 91 12.29 -1.06 -25.53
CA ILE A 91 11.79 -2.08 -26.46
C ILE A 91 10.48 -2.61 -25.89
N GLU A 92 9.42 -1.88 -26.17
CA GLU A 92 8.08 -2.24 -25.72
C GLU A 92 7.31 -2.67 -26.94
N ASP A 93 6.60 -3.80 -26.82
CA ASP A 93 5.50 -4.12 -27.72
C ASP A 93 5.97 -4.38 -29.18
N THR A 94 7.11 -5.04 -29.35
CA THR A 94 7.53 -5.54 -30.68
C THR A 94 6.75 -6.80 -31.02
N ALA A 95 6.19 -6.87 -32.23
CA ALA A 95 5.39 -8.02 -32.67
C ALA A 95 5.98 -8.66 -33.94
N VAL A 96 6.08 -9.98 -33.94
CA VAL A 96 6.46 -10.81 -35.10
C VAL A 96 5.43 -11.94 -35.28
N ALA A 97 5.44 -12.61 -36.42
CA ALA A 97 4.57 -13.78 -36.57
C ALA A 97 4.94 -14.87 -35.55
N VAL A 98 3.94 -15.53 -34.95
CA VAL A 98 4.13 -16.53 -33.88
C VAL A 98 5.13 -17.64 -34.26
N LYS A 99 5.13 -18.06 -35.53
CA LYS A 99 6.07 -19.07 -36.06
C LYS A 99 7.53 -18.61 -36.03
N ASP A 100 7.78 -17.31 -36.10
CA ASP A 100 9.11 -16.71 -36.13
C ASP A 100 9.60 -16.34 -34.72
N LEU A 101 8.69 -16.32 -33.74
CA LEU A 101 8.94 -15.92 -32.35
C LEU A 101 10.13 -16.64 -31.70
N PRO A 102 10.31 -17.98 -31.84
CA PRO A 102 11.45 -18.66 -31.22
C PRO A 102 12.81 -18.18 -31.76
N GLN A 103 12.91 -18.00 -33.08
CA GLN A 103 14.14 -17.51 -33.72
C GLN A 103 14.39 -16.04 -33.39
N TYR A 104 13.34 -15.22 -33.40
CA TYR A 104 13.40 -13.81 -33.02
C TYR A 104 13.93 -13.64 -31.58
N ILE A 105 13.39 -14.39 -30.61
CA ILE A 105 13.88 -14.36 -29.21
C ILE A 105 15.35 -14.78 -29.11
N SER A 106 15.77 -15.79 -29.88
CA SER A 106 17.16 -16.26 -29.90
C SER A 106 18.12 -15.19 -30.42
N GLU A 107 17.79 -14.57 -31.57
CA GLU A 107 18.59 -13.48 -32.13
C GLU A 107 18.60 -12.25 -31.23
N PHE A 108 17.45 -11.90 -30.64
CA PHE A 108 17.34 -10.81 -29.68
C PHE A 108 18.21 -11.06 -28.44
N SER A 109 18.18 -12.28 -27.91
CA SER A 109 19.04 -12.68 -26.78
C SER A 109 20.53 -12.55 -27.13
N GLY A 110 20.91 -12.94 -28.35
CA GLY A 110 22.27 -12.76 -28.87
C GLY A 110 22.66 -11.29 -28.99
N MET A 111 21.74 -10.44 -29.48
CA MET A 111 21.92 -9.00 -29.56
C MET A 111 22.15 -8.39 -28.17
N MET A 112 21.33 -8.72 -27.17
CA MET A 112 21.51 -8.22 -25.80
C MET A 112 22.85 -8.63 -25.18
N LYS A 113 23.30 -9.86 -25.42
CA LYS A 113 24.63 -10.33 -24.99
C LYS A 113 25.76 -9.48 -25.60
N SER A 114 25.63 -9.04 -26.85
CA SER A 114 26.63 -8.16 -27.49
C SER A 114 26.74 -6.78 -26.83
N PHE A 115 25.67 -6.32 -26.18
CA PHE A 115 25.65 -5.09 -25.38
C PHE A 115 26.00 -5.32 -23.90
N ASN A 116 26.40 -6.55 -23.52
CA ASN A 116 26.59 -6.96 -22.13
C ASN A 116 25.36 -6.67 -21.25
N GLN A 117 24.16 -6.88 -21.82
CA GLN A 117 22.88 -6.64 -21.17
C GLN A 117 22.15 -7.96 -20.93
N GLU A 118 21.50 -8.03 -19.77
CA GLU A 118 20.42 -8.98 -19.51
C GLU A 118 19.09 -8.25 -19.76
N ALA A 119 18.15 -8.93 -20.43
CA ALA A 119 16.83 -8.39 -20.70
C ALA A 119 15.78 -9.16 -19.91
N VAL A 120 14.83 -8.42 -19.36
CA VAL A 120 13.61 -9.03 -18.81
C VAL A 120 12.64 -9.28 -19.94
N TYR A 121 12.18 -10.52 -20.06
CA TYR A 121 11.20 -10.95 -21.06
C TYR A 121 9.81 -10.93 -20.47
N TYR A 122 8.92 -10.21 -21.16
CA TYR A 122 7.49 -10.21 -20.89
C TYR A 122 6.77 -10.28 -22.23
N ALA A 123 5.76 -11.12 -22.37
CA ALA A 123 5.23 -11.43 -23.69
C ALA A 123 3.72 -11.67 -23.67
N HIS A 124 3.09 -11.37 -24.80
CA HIS A 124 1.87 -12.02 -25.24
C HIS A 124 2.27 -13.07 -26.28
N ALA A 125 2.86 -14.17 -25.82
CA ALA A 125 3.49 -15.16 -26.70
C ALA A 125 2.53 -15.71 -27.77
N GLY A 126 1.26 -15.91 -27.42
CA GLY A 126 0.21 -16.35 -28.37
C GLY A 126 -0.13 -15.34 -29.46
N ALA A 127 0.22 -14.06 -29.28
CA ALA A 127 0.06 -13.00 -30.27
C ALA A 127 1.38 -12.66 -31.01
N GLY A 128 2.50 -13.30 -30.63
CA GLY A 128 3.82 -12.98 -31.19
C GLY A 128 4.40 -11.64 -30.72
N GLU A 129 3.85 -11.07 -29.63
CA GLU A 129 4.21 -9.76 -29.09
C GLU A 129 5.11 -9.89 -27.85
N LEU A 130 6.15 -9.05 -27.80
CA LEU A 130 7.21 -9.06 -26.81
C LEU A 130 7.46 -7.66 -26.25
N HIS A 131 7.64 -7.60 -24.93
CA HIS A 131 8.09 -6.45 -24.17
C HIS A 131 9.41 -6.83 -23.50
N LEU A 132 10.44 -6.06 -23.81
CA LEU A 132 11.83 -6.43 -23.51
C LEU A 132 12.50 -5.24 -22.84
N ARG A 133 12.99 -5.44 -21.62
CA ARG A 133 13.61 -4.35 -20.85
C ARG A 133 15.07 -4.65 -20.53
N PRO A 134 16.04 -3.96 -21.15
CA PRO A 134 17.42 -4.02 -20.70
C PRO A 134 17.58 -3.31 -19.36
N VAL A 135 18.63 -3.68 -18.62
CA VAL A 135 18.92 -3.16 -17.28
C VAL A 135 20.01 -2.09 -17.38
N LEU A 136 19.59 -0.83 -17.56
CA LEU A 136 20.47 0.32 -17.80
C LEU A 136 20.41 1.34 -16.66
N ASN A 137 21.48 2.12 -16.49
CA ASN A 137 21.54 3.29 -15.63
C ASN A 137 21.51 4.58 -16.46
N LEU A 138 20.33 5.16 -16.66
CA LEU A 138 20.17 6.40 -17.43
C LEU A 138 20.77 7.65 -16.76
N LYS A 139 21.41 7.52 -15.60
CA LYS A 139 22.24 8.55 -14.99
C LYS A 139 23.69 8.53 -15.51
N LYS A 140 24.04 7.62 -16.44
CA LYS A 140 25.37 7.51 -17.04
C LYS A 140 25.29 7.72 -18.54
N SER A 141 26.17 8.56 -19.11
CA SER A 141 26.12 8.86 -20.55
C SER A 141 26.34 7.63 -21.43
N GLU A 142 27.16 6.68 -20.98
CA GLU A 142 27.37 5.41 -21.67
C GLU A 142 26.07 4.62 -21.82
N ASP A 143 25.29 4.51 -20.73
CA ASP A 143 24.04 3.77 -20.73
C ASP A 143 22.92 4.52 -21.45
N VAL A 144 22.96 5.85 -21.49
CA VAL A 144 22.08 6.66 -22.35
C VAL A 144 22.36 6.39 -23.83
N LYS A 145 23.64 6.30 -24.22
CA LYS A 145 24.01 5.90 -25.59
C LYS A 145 23.58 4.46 -25.90
N ASN A 146 23.77 3.54 -24.95
CA ASN A 146 23.31 2.16 -25.08
C ASN A 146 21.79 2.09 -25.22
N PHE A 147 21.03 2.89 -24.47
CA PHE A 147 19.57 2.97 -24.56
C PHE A 147 19.09 3.23 -26.00
N ARG A 148 19.69 4.22 -26.69
CA ARG A 148 19.38 4.51 -28.09
C ARG A 148 19.88 3.43 -29.05
N THR A 149 21.12 2.97 -28.87
CA THR A 149 21.74 1.96 -29.76
C THR A 149 20.99 0.63 -29.72
N ILE A 150 20.55 0.21 -28.53
CA ILE A 150 19.73 -0.99 -28.32
C ILE A 150 18.36 -0.86 -28.98
N ALA A 151 17.70 0.29 -28.83
CA ALA A 151 16.40 0.53 -29.45
C ALA A 151 16.48 0.52 -30.98
N GLN A 152 17.52 1.14 -31.56
CA GLN A 152 17.77 1.09 -32.99
C GLN A 152 18.02 -0.35 -33.47
N ALA A 153 18.90 -1.09 -32.80
CA ALA A 153 19.20 -2.48 -33.16
C ALA A 153 17.95 -3.37 -33.08
N SER A 154 17.08 -3.12 -32.10
CA SER A 154 15.78 -3.79 -32.00
C SER A 154 14.85 -3.45 -33.16
N ALA A 155 14.82 -2.19 -33.61
CA ALA A 155 14.03 -1.75 -34.75
C ALA A 155 14.51 -2.39 -36.07
N GLU A 156 15.82 -2.51 -36.24
CA GLU A 156 16.42 -3.21 -37.37
C GLU A 156 16.07 -4.71 -37.34
N LEU A 157 16.16 -5.34 -36.16
CA LEU A 157 15.84 -6.75 -35.97
C LEU A 157 14.37 -7.02 -36.30
N VAL A 158 13.42 -6.27 -35.75
CA VAL A 158 11.99 -6.51 -35.98
C VAL A 158 11.63 -6.34 -37.46
N LYS A 159 12.27 -5.38 -38.15
CA LYS A 159 12.10 -5.20 -39.60
C LYS A 159 12.56 -6.42 -40.40
N ARG A 160 13.67 -7.06 -40.04
CA ARG A 160 14.14 -8.29 -40.73
C ARG A 160 13.12 -9.42 -40.69
N TYR A 161 12.30 -9.44 -39.64
CA TYR A 161 11.22 -10.40 -39.44
C TYR A 161 9.88 -9.94 -40.01
N ASN A 162 9.85 -8.83 -40.77
CA ASN A 162 8.61 -8.18 -41.23
C ASN A 162 7.61 -7.92 -40.09
N GLY A 163 8.13 -7.63 -38.89
CA GLY A 163 7.35 -7.36 -37.70
C GLY A 163 6.99 -5.88 -37.52
N SER A 164 6.37 -5.56 -36.40
CA SER A 164 5.97 -4.20 -36.00
C SER A 164 6.75 -3.72 -34.76
N LEU A 165 7.05 -2.42 -34.70
CA LEU A 165 7.60 -1.74 -33.52
C LEU A 165 6.59 -1.53 -32.39
N SER A 166 5.30 -1.68 -32.69
CA SER A 166 4.21 -1.57 -31.73
C SER A 166 3.02 -2.41 -32.20
N GLY A 167 2.50 -3.28 -31.35
CA GLY A 167 1.25 -4.02 -31.50
C GLY A 167 0.08 -3.41 -30.71
N GLU A 168 0.24 -3.21 -29.39
CA GLU A 168 -0.82 -2.78 -28.45
C GLU A 168 -0.71 -1.31 -27.98
N HIS A 169 0.49 -0.81 -27.65
CA HIS A 169 0.67 0.38 -26.81
C HIS A 169 0.98 1.69 -27.57
N GLY A 170 1.12 1.63 -28.89
CA GLY A 170 1.44 2.76 -29.80
C GLY A 170 2.85 3.33 -29.60
N ASP A 171 3.47 3.89 -30.65
CA ASP A 171 4.92 4.21 -30.67
C ASP A 171 5.34 5.36 -29.73
N GLY A 172 4.42 6.26 -29.41
CA GLY A 172 4.66 7.38 -28.49
C GLY A 172 5.76 8.34 -28.97
N LYS A 173 6.57 8.84 -28.02
CA LYS A 173 7.78 9.63 -28.32
C LYS A 173 9.03 8.74 -28.45
N VAL A 174 9.13 7.75 -27.57
CA VAL A 174 10.35 6.94 -27.39
C VAL A 174 10.73 6.15 -28.64
N ARG A 175 9.75 5.65 -29.41
CA ARG A 175 10.00 4.83 -30.61
C ARG A 175 9.84 5.59 -31.93
N ALA A 176 9.33 6.82 -31.89
CA ALA A 176 8.98 7.58 -33.07
C ALA A 176 10.18 7.80 -34.02
N GLU A 177 11.39 7.93 -33.46
CA GLU A 177 12.64 8.07 -34.23
C GLU A 177 12.86 6.91 -35.23
N PHE A 178 12.34 5.72 -34.92
CA PHE A 178 12.54 4.50 -35.73
C PHE A 178 11.35 4.14 -36.63
N ILE A 179 10.25 4.89 -36.60
CA ILE A 179 9.09 4.64 -37.47
C ILE A 179 9.47 4.67 -38.97
N PRO A 180 10.26 5.65 -39.47
CA PRO A 180 10.66 5.66 -40.88
C PRO A 180 11.49 4.43 -41.28
N LEU A 181 12.30 3.91 -40.34
CA LEU A 181 13.08 2.70 -40.57
C LEU A 181 12.16 1.51 -40.83
N VAL A 182 11.08 1.35 -40.06
CA VAL A 182 10.22 0.15 -40.12
C VAL A 182 9.12 0.26 -41.17
N LEU A 183 8.44 1.41 -41.27
CA LEU A 183 7.38 1.62 -42.27
C LEU A 183 7.89 2.05 -43.64
N GLY A 184 9.11 2.59 -43.70
CA GLY A 184 9.66 3.21 -44.90
C GLY A 184 9.27 4.69 -45.03
N GLU A 185 10.09 5.42 -45.79
CA GLU A 185 9.99 6.89 -45.91
C GLU A 185 8.67 7.33 -46.55
N GLU A 186 8.17 6.60 -47.55
CA GLU A 186 6.91 6.94 -48.24
C GLU A 186 5.72 6.95 -47.28
N VAL A 187 5.58 5.89 -46.48
CA VAL A 187 4.51 5.78 -45.47
C VAL A 187 4.69 6.85 -44.38
N TYR A 188 5.92 7.10 -43.95
CA TYR A 188 6.19 8.13 -42.95
C TYR A 188 5.79 9.54 -43.44
N GLN A 189 6.04 9.87 -44.71
CA GLN A 189 5.58 11.14 -45.28
C GLN A 189 4.05 11.25 -45.32
N LEU A 190 3.32 10.15 -45.54
CA LEU A 190 1.86 10.14 -45.42
C LEU A 190 1.39 10.39 -43.98
N LEU A 191 2.07 9.82 -42.97
CA LEU A 191 1.78 10.12 -41.56
C LEU A 191 1.99 11.61 -41.26
N LYS A 192 3.06 12.22 -41.81
CA LYS A 192 3.32 13.66 -41.69
C LYS A 192 2.25 14.51 -42.35
N GLN A 193 1.81 14.14 -43.54
CA GLN A 193 0.71 14.83 -44.23
C GLN A 193 -0.60 14.73 -43.44
N LEU A 194 -0.94 13.54 -42.93
CA LEU A 194 -2.11 13.37 -42.09
C LEU A 194 -2.04 14.26 -40.85
N LYS A 195 -0.87 14.29 -40.18
CA LYS A 195 -0.64 15.15 -39.03
C LYS A 195 -0.82 16.63 -39.37
N SER A 196 -0.25 17.11 -40.47
CA SER A 196 -0.30 18.52 -40.84
C SER A 196 -1.68 18.98 -41.30
N ILE A 197 -2.49 18.10 -41.88
CA ILE A 197 -3.89 18.39 -42.25
C ILE A 197 -4.74 18.65 -41.00
N PHE A 198 -4.60 17.80 -39.97
CA PHE A 198 -5.43 17.88 -38.76
C PHE A 198 -4.85 18.78 -37.66
N ASP A 199 -3.55 19.04 -37.69
CA ASP A 199 -2.86 19.89 -36.72
C ASP A 199 -1.74 20.71 -37.40
N PRO A 200 -2.11 21.67 -38.26
CA PRO A 200 -1.14 22.46 -39.03
C PRO A 200 -0.20 23.31 -38.17
N ASN A 201 -0.57 23.57 -36.92
CA ASN A 201 0.22 24.34 -35.96
C ASN A 201 1.01 23.45 -34.98
N GLY A 202 0.89 22.12 -35.07
CA GLY A 202 1.62 21.18 -34.20
C GLY A 202 1.25 21.24 -32.72
N ILE A 203 0.03 21.65 -32.37
CA ILE A 203 -0.43 21.83 -30.99
C ILE A 203 -0.80 20.50 -30.32
N PHE A 204 -1.36 19.55 -31.07
CA PHE A 204 -1.91 18.30 -30.55
C PHE A 204 -0.86 17.18 -30.48
N ASN A 205 -0.23 16.97 -29.32
CA ASN A 205 0.81 15.95 -29.13
C ASN A 205 2.05 16.14 -30.05
N PRO A 206 2.77 17.27 -29.95
CA PRO A 206 4.00 17.50 -30.73
C PRO A 206 5.06 16.42 -30.48
N GLY A 207 5.76 16.03 -31.54
CA GLY A 207 6.87 15.08 -31.51
C GLY A 207 6.48 13.63 -31.21
N LYS A 208 5.20 13.27 -31.29
CA LYS A 208 4.73 11.87 -31.26
C LYS A 208 4.43 11.39 -32.67
N ILE A 209 4.86 10.18 -33.01
CA ILE A 209 4.75 9.53 -34.33
C ILE A 209 5.54 10.25 -35.43
N VAL A 210 5.45 11.57 -35.55
CA VAL A 210 6.16 12.37 -36.54
C VAL A 210 6.96 13.49 -35.89
N ASP A 211 8.06 13.84 -36.56
CA ASP A 211 9.01 14.88 -36.15
C ASP A 211 9.42 14.80 -34.66
N PRO A 212 9.85 13.61 -34.18
CA PRO A 212 10.25 13.44 -32.79
C PRO A 212 11.60 14.09 -32.50
N GLU A 213 11.79 14.49 -31.24
CA GLU A 213 13.13 14.75 -30.70
C GLU A 213 13.92 13.42 -30.58
N PRO A 214 15.26 13.45 -30.64
CA PRO A 214 16.06 12.25 -30.45
C PRO A 214 15.75 11.57 -29.11
N MET A 215 15.64 10.24 -29.11
CA MET A 215 15.17 9.50 -27.94
C MET A 215 16.09 9.55 -26.71
N ASP A 216 17.34 9.95 -26.90
CA ASP A 216 18.37 10.16 -25.88
C ASP A 216 18.40 11.59 -25.32
N THR A 217 17.38 12.40 -25.63
CA THR A 217 17.19 13.76 -25.10
C THR A 217 15.96 13.84 -24.19
N GLY A 218 15.82 14.94 -23.45
CA GLY A 218 14.65 15.17 -22.57
C GLY A 218 14.50 14.13 -21.44
N LEU A 219 15.62 13.56 -21.00
CA LEU A 219 15.64 12.51 -19.97
C LEU A 219 15.20 13.05 -18.61
N ARG A 220 14.63 12.15 -17.79
CA ARG A 220 14.31 12.43 -16.38
C ARG A 220 15.56 12.78 -15.56
N TYR A 221 16.71 12.24 -15.95
CA TYR A 221 17.98 12.38 -15.23
C TYR A 221 18.96 13.15 -16.08
N GLU A 222 19.80 13.94 -15.42
CA GLU A 222 20.99 14.52 -16.05
C GLU A 222 22.11 13.47 -16.02
N PRO A 223 22.66 13.08 -17.18
CA PRO A 223 23.73 12.10 -17.23
C PRO A 223 25.00 12.59 -16.53
N ASP A 224 25.67 11.68 -15.83
CA ASP A 224 26.94 11.87 -15.12
C ASP A 224 26.94 12.95 -14.03
N ARG A 225 25.76 13.39 -13.59
CA ARG A 225 25.63 14.23 -12.41
C ARG A 225 26.11 13.52 -11.15
N ASP A 226 26.78 14.26 -10.28
CA ASP A 226 27.02 13.82 -8.90
C ASP A 226 25.72 13.79 -8.10
N GLU A 227 25.30 12.60 -7.69
CA GLU A 227 24.04 12.42 -6.95
C GLU A 227 24.14 12.96 -5.51
N PRO A 228 23.15 13.74 -5.04
CA PRO A 228 23.20 14.30 -3.70
C PRO A 228 23.04 13.22 -2.62
N VAL A 229 23.86 13.29 -1.58
CA VAL A 229 23.77 12.42 -0.40
C VAL A 229 22.88 13.08 0.63
N ILE A 230 21.67 12.54 0.80
CA ILE A 230 20.65 13.11 1.68
C ILE A 230 20.55 12.26 2.95
N ARG A 231 20.81 12.89 4.11
CA ARG A 231 20.71 12.23 5.42
C ARG A 231 19.27 12.23 5.90
N THR A 232 18.80 11.08 6.35
CA THR A 232 17.43 10.87 6.83
C THR A 232 17.40 10.25 8.21
N LYS A 233 16.25 10.36 8.91
CA LYS A 233 16.02 9.64 10.17
C LYS A 233 15.51 8.23 9.92
N PHE A 234 14.58 8.06 8.98
CA PHE A 234 14.25 6.72 8.49
C PHE A 234 15.43 6.10 7.73
N ASN A 235 15.64 4.80 7.91
CA ASN A 235 16.61 4.02 7.16
C ASN A 235 16.04 3.65 5.77
N PHE A 236 16.66 4.20 4.72
CA PHE A 236 16.35 3.91 3.31
C PHE A 236 17.47 3.13 2.60
N GLU A 237 18.39 2.51 3.34
CA GLU A 237 19.60 1.85 2.81
C GLU A 237 19.26 0.72 1.83
N GLU A 238 18.15 0.00 2.05
CA GLU A 238 17.68 -1.08 1.16
C GLU A 238 17.45 -0.61 -0.28
N THR A 239 17.23 0.69 -0.48
CA THR A 239 17.07 1.29 -1.82
C THR A 239 18.28 2.15 -2.23
N GLY A 240 19.26 2.34 -1.35
CA GLY A 240 20.39 3.25 -1.57
C GLY A 240 20.11 4.71 -1.24
N GLY A 241 19.19 4.97 -0.29
CA GLY A 241 18.84 6.31 0.21
C GLY A 241 17.49 6.84 -0.30
N ILE A 242 17.01 7.91 0.32
CA ILE A 242 15.67 8.47 0.07
C ILE A 242 15.43 8.84 -1.40
N LEU A 243 16.43 9.41 -2.08
CA LEU A 243 16.28 9.81 -3.48
C LEU A 243 15.93 8.61 -4.37
N ARG A 244 16.68 7.51 -4.22
CA ARG A 244 16.43 6.24 -4.92
C ARG A 244 15.11 5.59 -4.49
N THR A 245 14.69 5.75 -3.23
CA THR A 245 13.35 5.32 -2.77
C THR A 245 12.26 6.05 -3.55
N VAL A 246 12.36 7.37 -3.71
CA VAL A 246 11.37 8.19 -4.44
C VAL A 246 11.40 7.87 -5.95
N GLU A 247 12.59 7.61 -6.50
CA GLU A 247 12.80 7.23 -7.91
C GLU A 247 12.20 5.88 -8.30
N LYS A 248 11.84 5.01 -7.34
CA LYS A 248 11.06 3.80 -7.63
C LYS A 248 9.74 4.13 -8.35
N CYS A 249 9.22 5.35 -8.23
CA CYS A 249 8.03 5.79 -8.95
C CYS A 249 8.30 5.80 -10.47
N ASN A 250 7.78 4.80 -11.17
CA ASN A 250 7.91 4.67 -12.62
C ASN A 250 6.91 5.57 -13.40
N GLY A 251 5.85 6.06 -12.74
CA GLY A 251 4.85 6.95 -13.34
C GLY A 251 3.60 6.26 -13.90
N SER A 252 3.37 4.97 -13.60
CA SER A 252 2.28 4.13 -14.13
C SER A 252 0.88 4.75 -14.05
N GLY A 253 0.64 5.66 -13.11
CA GLY A 253 -0.65 6.34 -12.98
C GLY A 253 -1.71 5.55 -12.22
N ASP A 254 -1.37 4.42 -11.58
CA ASP A 254 -2.29 3.68 -10.69
C ASP A 254 -2.91 4.56 -9.60
N CYS A 255 -2.18 5.58 -9.16
CA CYS A 255 -2.65 6.56 -8.18
C CYS A 255 -3.75 7.51 -8.70
N ARG A 256 -4.10 7.43 -9.99
CA ARG A 256 -5.20 8.17 -10.62
C ARG A 256 -6.50 7.36 -10.74
N LYS A 257 -6.51 6.11 -10.25
CA LYS A 257 -7.73 5.29 -10.20
C LYS A 257 -8.84 6.03 -9.47
N LEU A 258 -10.00 6.12 -10.11
CA LEU A 258 -11.20 6.73 -9.55
C LEU A 258 -11.91 5.76 -8.59
N ASN A 259 -12.86 6.28 -7.83
CA ASN A 259 -13.56 5.54 -6.78
C ASN A 259 -14.27 4.25 -7.29
N PHE A 260 -14.82 4.25 -8.50
CA PHE A 260 -15.46 3.06 -9.08
C PHE A 260 -14.50 1.90 -9.35
N ALA A 261 -13.20 2.17 -9.50
CA ALA A 261 -12.18 1.15 -9.69
C ALA A 261 -11.76 0.46 -8.37
N GLY A 262 -12.36 0.86 -7.24
CA GLY A 262 -12.04 0.31 -5.92
C GLY A 262 -10.66 0.72 -5.41
N GLY A 263 -10.21 0.08 -4.33
CA GLY A 263 -8.92 0.33 -3.71
C GLY A 263 -8.85 1.61 -2.85
N THR A 264 -7.71 1.79 -2.21
CA THR A 264 -7.39 2.81 -1.20
C THR A 264 -6.63 3.98 -1.80
N MET A 265 -5.78 3.75 -2.81
CA MET A 265 -4.92 4.76 -3.42
C MET A 265 -5.61 5.51 -4.58
N CYS A 266 -5.56 6.84 -4.70
CA CYS A 266 -5.05 7.87 -3.79
C CYS A 266 -6.24 8.76 -3.38
N PRO A 267 -6.61 8.82 -2.09
CA PRO A 267 -7.89 9.41 -1.70
C PRO A 267 -7.93 10.92 -1.92
N SER A 268 -6.80 11.62 -1.72
CA SER A 268 -6.69 13.05 -2.00
C SER A 268 -6.95 13.35 -3.48
N TYR A 269 -6.28 12.64 -4.40
CA TYR A 269 -6.51 12.83 -5.83
C TYR A 269 -7.96 12.55 -6.23
N ARG A 270 -8.59 11.50 -5.70
CA ARG A 270 -10.00 11.19 -6.03
C ARG A 270 -10.96 12.31 -5.64
N ALA A 271 -10.60 13.10 -4.63
CA ALA A 271 -11.41 14.21 -4.15
C ALA A 271 -11.04 15.55 -4.81
N THR A 272 -9.75 15.79 -5.12
CA THR A 272 -9.28 17.06 -5.70
C THR A 272 -9.17 17.03 -7.23
N MET A 273 -9.02 15.85 -7.82
CA MET A 273 -8.69 15.62 -9.23
C MET A 273 -7.41 16.30 -9.70
N ASN A 274 -6.55 16.74 -8.75
CA ASN A 274 -5.30 17.44 -9.04
C ASN A 274 -4.12 16.46 -9.09
N GLU A 275 -3.38 16.46 -10.19
CA GLU A 275 -2.24 15.57 -10.42
C GLU A 275 -1.18 15.63 -9.31
N THR A 276 -0.92 16.81 -8.73
CA THR A 276 0.03 16.98 -7.62
C THR A 276 -0.36 16.18 -6.38
N ASP A 277 -1.66 15.90 -6.19
CA ASP A 277 -2.15 15.12 -5.06
C ASP A 277 -2.03 13.61 -5.22
N THR A 278 -1.60 13.14 -6.39
CA THR A 278 -1.34 11.73 -6.66
C THR A 278 0.01 11.30 -6.11
N THR A 279 0.19 10.00 -5.80
CA THR A 279 1.51 9.48 -5.38
C THR A 279 2.62 9.84 -6.36
N ARG A 280 2.38 9.78 -7.68
CA ARG A 280 3.39 10.12 -8.68
C ARG A 280 3.67 11.62 -8.76
N GLY A 281 2.66 12.47 -8.57
CA GLY A 281 2.83 13.92 -8.46
C GLY A 281 3.74 14.28 -7.27
N ARG A 282 3.41 13.76 -6.08
CA ARG A 282 4.21 13.96 -4.86
C ARG A 282 5.63 13.43 -5.00
N ALA A 283 5.80 12.26 -5.61
CA ALA A 283 7.12 11.68 -5.85
C ALA A 283 7.95 12.52 -6.85
N ASN A 284 7.32 13.05 -7.90
CA ASN A 284 8.01 13.92 -8.85
C ASN A 284 8.45 15.23 -8.19
N VAL A 285 7.58 15.90 -7.44
CA VAL A 285 7.94 17.15 -6.73
C VAL A 285 9.05 16.88 -5.72
N LEU A 286 8.91 15.85 -4.88
CA LEU A 286 9.94 15.51 -3.88
C LEU A 286 11.28 15.19 -4.55
N ARG A 287 11.28 14.36 -5.61
CA ARG A 287 12.50 14.02 -6.33
C ARG A 287 13.17 15.27 -6.91
N GLU A 288 12.41 16.12 -7.60
CA GLU A 288 12.92 17.31 -8.28
C GLU A 288 13.67 18.23 -7.31
N PHE A 289 13.02 18.58 -6.19
CA PHE A 289 13.58 19.51 -5.23
C PHE A 289 14.70 18.92 -4.38
N LEU A 290 14.71 17.60 -4.15
CA LEU A 290 15.84 16.93 -3.52
C LEU A 290 17.05 16.82 -4.47
N THR A 291 16.78 16.74 -5.77
CA THR A 291 17.80 16.57 -6.80
C THR A 291 18.47 17.88 -7.17
N MET A 292 17.68 18.91 -7.50
CA MET A 292 18.15 20.21 -7.97
C MET A 292 18.17 21.23 -6.83
N ASN A 293 18.43 20.77 -5.61
CA ASN A 293 18.35 21.62 -4.44
C ASN A 293 19.45 22.70 -4.46
N VAL A 294 19.04 23.95 -4.23
CA VAL A 294 19.94 25.11 -4.06
C VAL A 294 19.98 25.65 -2.63
N LYS A 295 19.17 25.11 -1.71
CA LYS A 295 19.08 25.56 -0.32
C LYS A 295 20.00 24.77 0.60
N GLU A 296 20.29 25.30 1.79
CA GLU A 296 21.04 24.55 2.81
C GLU A 296 20.28 23.29 3.28
N ASN A 297 18.96 23.42 3.50
CA ASN A 297 18.08 22.28 3.79
C ASN A 297 17.33 21.85 2.50
N PRO A 298 17.60 20.66 1.94
CA PRO A 298 16.94 20.17 0.73
C PRO A 298 15.43 19.98 0.84
N PHE A 299 14.89 19.91 2.06
CA PHE A 299 13.46 19.73 2.28
C PHE A 299 12.72 21.05 2.48
N ASP A 300 13.42 22.17 2.66
CA ASP A 300 12.81 23.47 2.92
C ASP A 300 12.28 24.14 1.65
N HIS A 301 11.31 23.52 0.98
CA HIS A 301 10.67 24.06 -0.23
C HIS A 301 9.14 24.08 -0.08
N PRO A 302 8.48 25.23 -0.35
CA PRO A 302 7.03 25.34 -0.23
C PRO A 302 6.29 24.37 -1.19
N GLU A 303 6.87 24.05 -2.33
CA GLU A 303 6.32 23.13 -3.33
C GLU A 303 6.24 21.70 -2.79
N ILE A 304 7.29 21.22 -2.10
CA ILE A 304 7.25 19.93 -1.42
C ILE A 304 6.17 19.96 -0.34
N LYS A 305 6.11 21.03 0.45
CA LYS A 305 5.10 21.18 1.52
C LYS A 305 3.69 21.11 0.97
N GLU A 306 3.37 21.87 -0.08
CA GLU A 306 2.08 21.84 -0.77
C GLU A 306 1.78 20.44 -1.31
N ALA A 307 2.74 19.85 -2.02
CA ALA A 307 2.66 18.49 -2.53
C ALA A 307 2.70 17.41 -1.45
N MET A 308 2.81 17.70 -0.15
CA MET A 308 2.70 16.70 0.93
C MET A 308 1.54 16.98 1.88
N ASP A 309 0.98 18.19 1.86
CA ASP A 309 -0.02 18.65 2.82
C ASP A 309 -1.24 17.74 2.84
N LEU A 310 -1.83 17.50 1.65
CA LEU A 310 -3.02 16.68 1.47
C LEU A 310 -2.77 15.16 1.42
N CYS A 311 -1.54 14.69 1.64
CA CYS A 311 -1.29 13.26 1.77
C CYS A 311 -1.80 12.76 3.14
N LEU A 312 -2.79 11.87 3.14
CA LEU A 312 -3.40 11.35 4.37
C LEU A 312 -2.48 10.39 5.16
N SER A 313 -1.35 9.94 4.61
CA SER A 313 -0.55 8.85 5.21
C SER A 313 -1.34 7.54 5.41
N CYS A 314 -2.25 7.23 4.49
CA CYS A 314 -3.10 6.02 4.52
C CYS A 314 -2.39 4.73 4.11
N LYS A 315 -1.15 4.83 3.59
CA LYS A 315 -0.32 3.71 3.06
C LYS A 315 -0.91 2.90 1.90
N GLY A 316 -2.04 3.29 1.31
CA GLY A 316 -2.58 2.60 0.13
C GLY A 316 -1.59 2.51 -1.04
N CYS A 317 -0.73 3.52 -1.21
CA CYS A 317 0.34 3.47 -2.23
C CYS A 317 1.45 2.47 -1.94
N LYS A 318 1.61 2.02 -0.69
CA LYS A 318 2.61 1.02 -0.33
C LYS A 318 2.21 -0.37 -0.82
N SER A 319 0.92 -0.72 -0.80
CA SER A 319 0.40 -2.01 -1.27
C SER A 319 -0.07 -1.97 -2.72
N GLU A 320 -0.87 -0.97 -3.09
CA GLU A 320 -1.57 -0.94 -4.39
C GLU A 320 -0.73 -0.36 -5.54
N CYS A 321 0.34 0.38 -5.23
CA CYS A 321 1.29 0.80 -6.27
C CYS A 321 2.22 -0.39 -6.59
N PRO A 322 2.37 -0.76 -7.87
CA PRO A 322 3.31 -1.81 -8.26
C PRO A 322 4.76 -1.57 -7.78
N SER A 323 5.15 -0.30 -7.62
CA SER A 323 6.47 0.12 -7.15
C SER A 323 6.58 0.22 -5.61
N ASN A 324 5.55 -0.17 -4.85
CA ASN A 324 5.47 -0.11 -3.39
C ASN A 324 6.00 1.21 -2.79
N ILE A 325 5.61 2.35 -3.38
CA ILE A 325 6.03 3.67 -2.86
C ILE A 325 5.31 3.92 -1.54
N ASP A 326 6.07 4.01 -0.45
CA ASP A 326 5.54 4.39 0.86
C ASP A 326 5.54 5.92 1.03
N MET A 327 4.56 6.58 0.42
CA MET A 327 4.42 8.04 0.52
C MET A 327 4.14 8.51 1.96
N ALA A 328 3.62 7.63 2.83
CA ALA A 328 3.40 7.98 4.23
C ALA A 328 4.74 8.15 4.97
N THR A 329 5.67 7.22 4.78
CA THR A 329 7.02 7.30 5.36
C THR A 329 7.82 8.47 4.75
N LEU A 330 7.73 8.67 3.42
CA LEU A 330 8.35 9.82 2.76
C LEU A 330 7.81 11.16 3.28
N LYS A 331 6.50 11.28 3.51
CA LYS A 331 5.90 12.47 4.13
C LYS A 331 6.41 12.69 5.55
N SER A 332 6.48 11.64 6.36
CA SER A 332 6.97 11.74 7.74
C SER A 332 8.43 12.19 7.80
N GLU A 333 9.29 11.65 6.92
CA GLU A 333 10.68 12.10 6.78
C GLU A 333 10.75 13.55 6.30
N PHE A 334 9.97 13.92 5.28
CA PHE A 334 9.88 15.31 4.81
C PHE A 334 9.51 16.25 5.96
N LEU A 335 8.47 15.96 6.73
CA LEU A 335 8.05 16.80 7.86
C LEU A 335 9.16 16.94 8.90
N TYR A 336 9.84 15.85 9.25
CA TYR A 336 10.97 15.87 10.18
C TYR A 336 12.07 16.83 9.74
N GLN A 337 12.46 16.73 8.47
CA GLN A 337 13.52 17.58 7.92
C GLN A 337 13.05 19.03 7.74
N TYR A 338 11.80 19.23 7.34
CA TYR A 338 11.20 20.55 7.19
C TYR A 338 11.16 21.31 8.52
N HIS A 339 10.83 20.62 9.62
CA HIS A 339 10.79 21.19 10.97
C HIS A 339 12.15 21.62 11.51
N LYS A 340 13.27 21.20 10.92
CA LYS A 340 14.61 21.67 11.30
C LYS A 340 14.85 23.11 10.89
N SER A 341 14.21 23.56 9.82
CA SER A 341 14.32 24.93 9.29
C SER A 341 13.06 25.77 9.52
N ASN A 342 11.92 25.12 9.84
CA ASN A 342 10.62 25.78 9.95
C ASN A 342 9.96 25.55 11.30
N SER A 343 9.16 26.53 11.73
CA SER A 343 8.38 26.42 12.97
C SER A 343 7.24 25.41 12.84
N VAL A 344 7.14 24.52 13.83
CA VAL A 344 6.06 23.53 13.89
C VAL A 344 4.76 24.14 14.40
N LYS A 345 3.64 23.92 13.69
CA LYS A 345 2.30 24.34 14.13
C LYS A 345 2.00 23.82 15.55
N PHE A 346 1.46 24.68 16.41
CA PHE A 346 1.08 24.30 17.79
C PHE A 346 0.12 23.10 17.85
N SER A 347 -0.85 23.04 16.93
CA SER A 347 -1.79 21.92 16.79
C SER A 347 -1.09 20.58 16.51
N SER A 348 0.03 20.60 15.77
CA SER A 348 0.83 19.40 15.50
C SER A 348 1.57 18.94 16.76
N ARG A 349 2.06 19.87 17.60
CA ARG A 349 2.66 19.53 18.90
C ARG A 349 1.65 18.92 19.87
N ILE A 350 0.43 19.46 19.91
CA ILE A 350 -0.68 18.87 20.71
C ILE A 350 -0.97 17.45 20.23
N THR A 351 -1.15 17.28 18.92
CA THR A 351 -1.46 15.97 18.32
C THR A 351 -0.37 14.95 18.64
N ALA A 352 0.90 15.30 18.42
CA ALA A 352 2.03 14.42 18.69
C ALA A 352 2.13 14.02 20.17
N ASN A 353 1.85 14.95 21.09
CA ASN A 353 1.89 14.69 22.53
C ASN A 353 0.53 14.29 23.12
N ASN A 354 -0.42 13.83 22.31
CA ASN A 354 -1.79 13.55 22.73
C ASN A 354 -1.85 12.58 23.92
N SER A 355 -1.08 11.48 23.86
CA SER A 355 -1.04 10.48 24.95
C SER A 355 -0.56 11.09 26.27
N LYS A 356 0.54 11.85 26.25
CA LYS A 356 1.06 12.56 27.43
C LYS A 356 0.00 13.52 27.98
N ILE A 357 -0.58 14.37 27.14
CA ILE A 357 -1.61 15.34 27.52
C ILE A 357 -2.82 14.63 28.14
N ASN A 358 -3.32 13.55 27.52
CA ASN A 358 -4.42 12.76 28.05
C ASN A 358 -4.10 12.11 29.40
N GLY A 359 -2.83 11.76 29.65
CA GLY A 359 -2.36 11.32 30.96
C GLY A 359 -2.68 12.34 32.06
N TRP A 360 -2.35 13.62 31.84
CA TRP A 360 -2.64 14.72 32.79
C TRP A 360 -4.12 15.08 32.85
N LEU A 361 -4.83 15.01 31.72
CA LEU A 361 -6.20 15.48 31.59
C LEU A 361 -7.26 14.43 31.96
N SER A 362 -6.94 13.13 31.90
CA SER A 362 -7.89 12.05 32.17
C SER A 362 -8.57 12.15 33.54
N PRO A 363 -7.92 12.51 34.67
CA PRO A 363 -8.60 12.61 35.96
C PRO A 363 -9.75 13.63 35.99
N VAL A 364 -9.67 14.66 35.13
CA VAL A 364 -10.65 15.77 35.01
C VAL A 364 -11.43 15.72 33.68
N ALA A 365 -11.57 14.53 33.09
CA ALA A 365 -12.15 14.32 31.76
C ALA A 365 -13.53 14.98 31.56
N LEU A 366 -14.39 15.07 32.58
CA LEU A 366 -15.71 15.74 32.47
C LEU A 366 -15.59 17.23 32.11
N VAL A 367 -14.62 17.93 32.71
CA VAL A 367 -14.34 19.34 32.41
C VAL A 367 -13.76 19.45 31.01
N VAL A 368 -12.77 18.61 30.70
CA VAL A 368 -12.07 18.60 29.40
C VAL A 368 -13.05 18.36 28.25
N ASN A 369 -13.91 17.35 28.35
CA ASN A 369 -14.92 17.05 27.33
C ASN A 369 -15.93 18.19 27.18
N SER A 370 -16.32 18.85 28.27
CA SER A 370 -17.22 20.01 28.24
C SER A 370 -16.57 21.20 27.52
N VAL A 371 -15.29 21.47 27.81
CA VAL A 371 -14.49 22.55 27.20
C VAL A 371 -14.27 22.27 25.71
N LEU A 372 -13.89 21.05 25.34
CA LEU A 372 -13.63 20.66 23.94
C LEU A 372 -14.90 20.56 23.08
N SER A 373 -16.10 20.59 23.68
CA SER A 373 -17.36 20.71 22.93
C SER A 373 -17.56 22.10 22.33
N ILE A 374 -16.90 23.13 22.89
CA ILE A 374 -17.02 24.53 22.46
C ILE A 374 -16.27 24.75 21.14
N GLY A 375 -17.00 25.13 20.08
CA GLY A 375 -16.48 25.32 18.72
C GLY A 375 -15.27 26.27 18.62
N PHE A 376 -15.31 27.38 19.35
CA PHE A 376 -14.22 28.37 19.36
C PHE A 376 -12.91 27.79 19.90
N ILE A 377 -12.98 26.96 20.94
CA ILE A 377 -11.79 26.33 21.54
C ILE A 377 -11.16 25.34 20.57
N LYS A 378 -11.99 24.52 19.90
CA LYS A 378 -11.53 23.63 18.82
C LYS A 378 -10.77 24.41 17.74
N ASN A 379 -11.33 25.54 17.29
CA ASN A 379 -10.70 26.36 16.25
C ASN A 379 -9.33 26.93 16.68
N LEU A 380 -9.19 27.35 17.96
CA LEU A 380 -7.94 27.86 18.52
C LEU A 380 -6.82 26.81 18.52
N ILE A 381 -7.16 25.54 18.81
CA ILE A 381 -6.19 24.43 18.80
C ILE A 381 -6.03 23.78 17.41
N GLY A 382 -6.59 24.40 16.36
CA GLY A 382 -6.45 23.96 14.96
C GLY A 382 -7.40 22.84 14.53
N ILE A 383 -8.42 22.55 15.31
CA ILE A 383 -9.43 21.52 15.05
C ILE A 383 -10.68 22.16 14.46
N SER A 384 -11.31 21.51 13.47
CA SER A 384 -12.55 21.99 12.87
C SER A 384 -13.68 22.07 13.92
N PRO A 385 -14.39 23.20 14.05
CA PRO A 385 -15.57 23.30 14.92
C PRO A 385 -16.68 22.31 14.55
N LYS A 386 -16.73 21.88 13.29
CA LYS A 386 -17.70 20.92 12.74
C LYS A 386 -17.42 19.46 13.18
N ARG A 387 -16.30 19.20 13.86
CA ARG A 387 -15.92 17.87 14.34
C ARG A 387 -16.37 17.58 15.76
N ASN A 388 -16.77 16.34 15.98
CA ASN A 388 -16.90 15.79 17.33
C ASN A 388 -15.59 15.13 17.73
N LEU A 389 -15.02 15.56 18.85
CA LEU A 389 -13.80 14.96 19.38
C LEU A 389 -14.11 13.70 20.19
N PRO A 390 -13.19 12.71 20.17
CA PRO A 390 -13.31 11.54 21.03
C PRO A 390 -13.43 11.96 22.49
N LYS A 391 -14.35 11.30 23.22
CA LYS A 391 -14.58 11.61 24.64
C LYS A 391 -13.48 10.98 25.48
N LEU A 392 -12.68 11.81 26.14
CA LEU A 392 -11.68 11.38 27.10
C LEU A 392 -12.36 10.66 28.27
N LYS A 393 -11.82 9.52 28.70
CA LYS A 393 -12.34 8.73 29.83
C LYS A 393 -11.54 9.01 31.09
N ARG A 394 -12.24 9.08 32.23
CA ARG A 394 -11.61 9.32 33.55
C ARG A 394 -10.76 8.15 34.04
N LYS A 395 -11.26 6.93 33.85
CA LYS A 395 -10.54 5.70 34.18
C LYS A 395 -9.98 5.15 32.87
N THR A 396 -8.67 5.01 32.79
CA THR A 396 -7.98 4.47 31.62
C THR A 396 -8.12 2.94 31.54
N PHE A 397 -7.90 2.39 30.36
CA PHE A 397 -7.89 0.93 30.17
C PHE A 397 -6.78 0.27 31.00
N LYS A 398 -5.55 0.80 31.00
CA LYS A 398 -4.46 0.29 31.86
C LYS A 398 -4.85 0.26 33.35
N ASN A 399 -5.55 1.28 33.83
CA ASN A 399 -5.99 1.34 35.23
C ASN A 399 -7.09 0.31 35.55
N TRP A 400 -7.98 0.02 34.60
CA TRP A 400 -8.95 -1.06 34.75
C TRP A 400 -8.26 -2.42 34.72
N PHE A 401 -7.37 -2.64 33.75
CA PHE A 401 -6.68 -3.92 33.53
C PHE A 401 -5.88 -4.36 34.75
N ARG A 402 -5.14 -3.44 35.39
CA ARG A 402 -4.41 -3.71 36.65
C ARG A 402 -5.27 -4.23 37.81
N ARG A 403 -6.59 -4.01 37.76
CA ARG A 403 -7.55 -4.44 38.78
C ARG A 403 -8.42 -5.61 38.32
N HIS A 404 -8.39 -5.91 37.02
CA HIS A 404 -9.13 -7.01 36.43
C HIS A 404 -8.47 -8.31 36.85
N LYS A 405 -9.27 -9.25 37.36
CA LYS A 405 -8.80 -10.60 37.66
C LYS A 405 -9.18 -11.50 36.50
N GLN A 406 -8.25 -12.36 36.13
CA GLN A 406 -8.41 -13.35 35.08
C GLN A 406 -8.13 -14.71 35.68
N ASP A 407 -8.79 -15.74 35.20
CA ASP A 407 -8.37 -17.11 35.47
C ASP A 407 -7.03 -17.39 34.77
N SER A 408 -6.32 -18.41 35.24
CA SER A 408 -5.13 -18.88 34.52
C SER A 408 -5.59 -19.76 33.36
N PHE A 409 -5.13 -19.43 32.16
CA PHE A 409 -5.42 -20.19 30.95
C PHE A 409 -4.14 -20.79 30.37
N GLU A 410 -4.27 -21.86 29.59
CA GLU A 410 -3.12 -22.52 28.96
C GLU A 410 -2.48 -21.64 27.88
N ARG A 411 -3.31 -20.91 27.12
CA ARG A 411 -2.85 -20.04 26.04
C ARG A 411 -2.68 -18.61 26.53
N LYS A 412 -1.61 -17.95 26.10
CA LYS A 412 -1.25 -16.61 26.55
C LYS A 412 -1.08 -15.68 25.36
N VAL A 413 -1.51 -14.43 25.53
CA VAL A 413 -1.34 -13.42 24.49
C VAL A 413 -0.96 -12.08 25.12
N TYR A 414 -0.02 -11.36 24.51
CA TYR A 414 0.30 -10.01 24.94
C TYR A 414 -0.61 -9.02 24.25
N LEU A 415 -1.29 -8.15 25.02
CA LEU A 415 -2.11 -7.09 24.47
C LEU A 415 -1.37 -5.74 24.52
N PHE A 416 -1.11 -5.17 23.35
CA PHE A 416 -0.58 -3.82 23.22
C PHE A 416 -1.66 -2.78 23.51
N CYS A 417 -1.52 -2.05 24.61
CA CYS A 417 -2.44 -0.98 24.97
C CYS A 417 -2.03 0.35 24.31
N ASP A 418 -2.54 0.61 23.11
CA ASP A 418 -2.31 1.87 22.39
C ASP A 418 -2.97 3.09 23.07
N GLU A 419 -2.53 4.27 22.65
CA GLU A 419 -2.98 5.55 23.20
C GLU A 419 -4.48 5.84 23.00
N TYR A 420 -5.13 5.29 21.97
CA TYR A 420 -6.55 5.50 21.73
C TYR A 420 -7.40 4.58 22.61
N THR A 421 -7.08 3.29 22.62
CA THR A 421 -7.71 2.28 23.50
C THR A 421 -7.55 2.68 24.97
N ASN A 422 -6.39 3.22 25.35
CA ASN A 422 -6.14 3.57 26.75
C ASN A 422 -7.01 4.73 27.28
N TYR A 423 -7.28 5.73 26.45
CA TYR A 423 -7.87 7.00 26.90
C TYR A 423 -9.28 7.28 26.38
N TYR A 424 -9.65 6.77 25.22
CA TYR A 424 -10.93 7.05 24.56
C TYR A 424 -11.79 5.78 24.49
N ASP A 425 -11.21 4.73 23.89
CA ASP A 425 -11.90 3.48 23.54
C ASP A 425 -11.75 2.42 24.65
N VAL A 426 -11.83 2.89 25.90
CA VAL A 426 -11.60 2.08 27.10
C VAL A 426 -12.52 0.86 27.16
N GLU A 427 -13.78 0.99 26.77
CA GLU A 427 -14.73 -0.14 26.79
C GLU A 427 -14.39 -1.19 25.73
N ILE A 428 -13.88 -0.80 24.56
CA ILE A 428 -13.41 -1.73 23.53
C ILE A 428 -12.23 -2.55 24.07
N GLY A 429 -11.27 -1.90 24.73
CA GLY A 429 -10.15 -2.58 25.38
C GLY A 429 -10.60 -3.61 26.43
N LYS A 430 -11.60 -3.27 27.25
CA LYS A 430 -12.17 -4.22 28.22
C LYS A 430 -12.83 -5.41 27.54
N LYS A 431 -13.68 -5.15 26.54
CA LYS A 431 -14.37 -6.19 25.78
C LYS A 431 -13.38 -7.10 25.07
N ALA A 432 -12.25 -6.58 24.57
CA ALA A 432 -11.17 -7.39 24.01
C ALA A 432 -10.61 -8.39 25.02
N VAL A 433 -10.30 -7.93 26.24
CA VAL A 433 -9.78 -8.80 27.31
C VAL A 433 -10.80 -9.85 27.72
N LEU A 434 -12.06 -9.44 27.91
CA LEU A 434 -13.13 -10.34 28.31
C LEU A 434 -13.46 -11.37 27.22
N LEU A 435 -13.42 -10.95 25.94
CA LEU A 435 -13.56 -11.85 24.79
C LEU A 435 -12.43 -12.88 24.79
N LEU A 436 -11.18 -12.46 24.87
CA LEU A 436 -10.03 -13.36 24.90
C LEU A 436 -10.07 -14.31 26.09
N ASN A 437 -10.43 -13.84 27.29
CA ASN A 437 -10.61 -14.70 28.46
C ASN A 437 -11.73 -15.73 28.26
N ALA A 438 -12.86 -15.33 27.67
CA ALA A 438 -13.96 -16.26 27.37
C ALA A 438 -13.53 -17.35 26.38
N LEU A 439 -12.69 -17.00 25.40
CA LEU A 439 -12.10 -17.92 24.42
C LEU A 439 -10.89 -18.72 24.94
N GLY A 440 -10.60 -18.65 26.24
CA GLY A 440 -9.54 -19.44 26.87
C GLY A 440 -8.11 -18.89 26.73
N TYR A 441 -7.96 -17.57 26.56
CA TYR A 441 -6.67 -16.89 26.52
C TYR A 441 -6.44 -16.03 27.76
N GLU A 442 -5.29 -16.21 28.40
CA GLU A 442 -4.78 -15.30 29.42
C GLU A 442 -4.18 -14.09 28.72
N VAL A 443 -4.69 -12.90 29.03
CA VAL A 443 -4.21 -11.66 28.44
C VAL A 443 -3.15 -11.07 29.34
N LEU A 444 -1.94 -10.89 28.80
CA LEU A 444 -0.81 -10.27 29.46
C LEU A 444 -0.62 -8.84 28.96
N MET A 445 -0.37 -7.90 29.87
CA MET A 445 -0.03 -6.52 29.51
C MET A 445 1.14 -6.06 30.37
N VAL A 446 2.30 -5.89 29.73
CA VAL A 446 3.49 -5.35 30.37
C VAL A 446 3.45 -3.82 30.38
N ASP A 447 4.28 -3.18 31.20
CA ASP A 447 4.44 -1.74 31.09
C ASP A 447 5.24 -1.41 29.83
N HIS A 448 4.64 -0.62 28.94
CA HIS A 448 5.20 -0.28 27.63
C HIS A 448 4.82 1.15 27.23
N ALA A 449 5.61 1.71 26.31
CA ALA A 449 5.37 3.05 25.76
C ALA A 449 4.15 3.06 24.82
N GLU A 450 3.66 4.25 24.47
CA GLU A 450 2.66 4.42 23.41
C GLU A 450 3.18 3.94 22.04
N SER A 451 2.35 3.94 21.01
CA SER A 451 2.78 3.46 19.68
C SER A 451 3.76 4.39 18.96
N GLY A 452 3.76 5.69 19.31
CA GLY A 452 4.52 6.70 18.57
C GLY A 452 3.85 7.14 17.25
N ARG A 453 2.70 6.58 16.90
CA ARG A 453 1.98 6.84 15.63
C ARG A 453 1.70 8.32 15.39
N ALA A 454 1.33 9.06 16.43
CA ALA A 454 1.08 10.50 16.37
C ALA A 454 2.36 11.31 16.15
N PHE A 455 3.49 10.87 16.72
CA PHE A 455 4.80 11.49 16.47
C PHE A 455 5.25 11.26 15.03
N ILE A 456 5.11 10.03 14.52
CA ILE A 456 5.44 9.69 13.12
C ILE A 456 4.61 10.53 12.15
N SER A 457 3.28 10.62 12.34
CA SER A 457 2.39 11.34 11.41
C SER A 457 2.66 12.86 11.36
N LYS A 458 3.27 13.41 12.40
CA LYS A 458 3.61 14.84 12.51
C LYS A 458 5.09 15.17 12.29
N GLY A 459 5.92 14.17 11.99
CA GLY A 459 7.35 14.36 11.68
C GLY A 459 8.24 14.54 12.91
N PHE A 460 7.80 14.13 14.10
CA PHE A 460 8.63 14.13 15.33
C PHE A 460 9.39 12.79 15.43
N LEU A 461 10.31 12.57 14.49
CA LEU A 461 10.92 11.25 14.30
C LEU A 461 11.97 10.88 15.34
N ASP A 462 12.55 11.84 16.05
CA ASP A 462 13.45 11.53 17.17
C ASP A 462 12.67 10.92 18.34
N GLU A 463 11.56 11.54 18.75
CA GLU A 463 10.68 10.98 19.78
C GLU A 463 10.04 9.66 19.35
N ALA A 464 9.66 9.54 18.07
CA ALA A 464 9.10 8.29 17.54
C ALA A 464 10.15 7.16 17.54
N SER A 465 11.41 7.46 17.23
CA SER A 465 12.51 6.49 17.26
C SER A 465 12.82 6.02 18.68
N ASP A 466 12.80 6.92 19.67
CA ASP A 466 12.95 6.56 21.08
C ASP A 466 11.82 5.61 21.55
N ILE A 467 10.58 5.91 21.15
CA ILE A 467 9.41 5.09 21.49
C ILE A 467 9.50 3.72 20.81
N ALA A 468 9.81 3.67 19.52
CA ALA A 468 9.99 2.43 18.77
C ALA A 468 11.08 1.56 19.41
N THR A 469 12.21 2.15 19.76
CA THR A 469 13.33 1.46 20.41
C THR A 469 12.94 0.88 21.77
N LYS A 470 12.20 1.64 22.59
CA LYS A 470 11.68 1.14 23.88
C LYS A 470 10.73 -0.03 23.69
N ASN A 471 9.78 0.07 22.75
CA ASN A 471 8.82 -0.99 22.48
C ASN A 471 9.51 -2.25 21.93
N VAL A 472 10.44 -2.12 20.98
CA VAL A 472 11.19 -3.27 20.45
C VAL A 472 11.98 -3.96 21.57
N LYS A 473 12.70 -3.20 22.41
CA LYS A 473 13.44 -3.78 23.55
C LYS A 473 12.52 -4.44 24.58
N GLN A 474 11.34 -3.88 24.84
CA GLN A 474 10.39 -4.41 25.80
C GLN A 474 9.80 -5.76 25.37
N PHE A 475 9.48 -5.91 24.08
CA PHE A 475 8.73 -7.07 23.57
C PHE A 475 9.59 -8.15 22.93
N ALA A 476 10.79 -7.83 22.42
CA ALA A 476 11.60 -8.78 21.64
C ALA A 476 11.95 -10.09 22.37
N GLY A 477 12.07 -10.07 23.70
CA GLY A 477 12.35 -11.27 24.50
C GLY A 477 11.11 -12.00 25.04
N MET A 478 9.91 -11.50 24.77
CA MET A 478 8.65 -12.01 25.35
C MET A 478 7.71 -12.56 24.29
N VAL A 479 7.76 -12.00 23.09
CA VAL A 479 6.82 -12.32 22.01
C VAL A 479 7.36 -13.48 21.19
N SER A 480 6.51 -14.49 20.98
CA SER A 480 6.80 -15.73 20.25
C SER A 480 5.58 -16.13 19.40
N GLU A 481 5.66 -17.27 18.71
CA GLU A 481 4.51 -17.83 17.99
C GLU A 481 3.42 -18.31 18.97
N GLU A 482 3.83 -18.82 20.13
CA GLU A 482 2.95 -19.33 21.19
C GLU A 482 2.35 -18.22 22.06
N SER A 483 3.05 -17.09 22.19
CA SER A 483 2.59 -15.92 22.94
C SER A 483 2.78 -14.63 22.12
N PRO A 484 1.94 -14.42 21.10
CA PRO A 484 2.09 -13.29 20.18
C PRO A 484 1.68 -11.96 20.84
N LEU A 485 2.09 -10.85 20.22
CA LEU A 485 1.62 -9.50 20.57
C LEU A 485 0.46 -9.12 19.66
N ILE A 486 -0.67 -8.75 20.24
CA ILE A 486 -1.85 -8.31 19.51
C ILE A 486 -2.22 -6.87 19.85
N GLY A 487 -2.88 -6.19 18.94
CA GLY A 487 -3.42 -4.85 19.15
C GLY A 487 -4.75 -4.62 18.46
N ILE A 488 -5.52 -3.66 18.97
CA ILE A 488 -6.87 -3.34 18.48
C ILE A 488 -6.79 -2.26 17.40
N GLU A 489 -6.17 -1.12 17.69
CA GLU A 489 -6.06 -0.01 16.73
C GLU A 489 -5.03 -0.31 15.64
N PRO A 490 -5.45 -0.42 14.36
CA PRO A 490 -4.56 -0.90 13.30
C PRO A 490 -3.36 0.02 13.05
N SER A 491 -3.56 1.34 13.09
CA SER A 491 -2.46 2.29 12.84
C SER A 491 -1.37 2.26 13.92
N ALA A 492 -1.71 1.83 15.13
CA ALA A 492 -0.77 1.70 16.24
C ALA A 492 0.02 0.39 16.13
N ILE A 493 -0.65 -0.76 16.15
CA ILE A 493 0.01 -2.06 16.23
C ILE A 493 0.80 -2.42 14.96
N LEU A 494 0.34 -1.99 13.78
CA LEU A 494 1.06 -2.26 12.53
C LEU A 494 2.35 -1.44 12.40
N SER A 495 2.59 -0.45 13.26
CA SER A 495 3.87 0.27 13.31
C SER A 495 5.05 -0.66 13.64
N PHE A 496 4.80 -1.76 14.39
CA PHE A 496 5.81 -2.80 14.66
C PHE A 496 6.22 -3.55 13.39
N ARG A 497 5.29 -3.75 12.45
CA ARG A 497 5.52 -4.46 11.18
C ARG A 497 6.14 -3.57 10.11
N ASP A 498 5.98 -2.25 10.22
CA ASP A 498 6.24 -1.35 9.09
C ASP A 498 7.26 -0.25 9.40
N GLU A 499 6.93 0.72 10.25
CA GLU A 499 7.83 1.84 10.53
C GLU A 499 8.98 1.47 11.47
N TYR A 500 8.73 0.69 12.52
CA TYR A 500 9.72 0.41 13.54
C TYR A 500 11.02 -0.18 12.99
N PRO A 501 11.00 -1.20 12.10
CA PRO A 501 12.22 -1.76 11.51
C PRO A 501 13.11 -0.74 10.78
N ASN A 502 12.54 0.37 10.31
CA ASN A 502 13.27 1.41 9.58
C ASN A 502 13.48 2.68 10.43
N LEU A 503 13.03 2.71 11.68
CA LEU A 503 13.10 3.89 12.55
C LEU A 503 13.95 3.67 13.81
N VAL A 504 14.10 2.41 14.25
CA VAL A 504 15.04 2.06 15.32
C VAL A 504 16.49 2.17 14.87
N ASP A 505 17.40 2.20 15.83
CA ASP A 505 18.84 2.11 15.57
C ASP A 505 19.19 0.86 14.75
N VAL A 506 20.24 0.96 13.94
CA VAL A 506 20.61 -0.08 12.95
C VAL A 506 20.83 -1.44 13.60
N GLU A 507 21.36 -1.47 14.82
CA GLU A 507 21.63 -2.68 15.60
C GLU A 507 20.34 -3.41 16.02
N LEU A 508 19.21 -2.70 16.11
CA LEU A 508 17.92 -3.26 16.49
C LEU A 508 17.03 -3.60 15.29
N LYS A 509 17.42 -3.23 14.06
CA LYS A 509 16.64 -3.48 12.84
C LYS A 509 16.29 -4.95 12.67
N ALA A 510 17.25 -5.86 12.84
CA ALA A 510 17.02 -7.30 12.75
C ALA A 510 16.05 -7.80 13.84
N THR A 511 16.24 -7.34 15.08
CA THR A 511 15.36 -7.65 16.22
C THR A 511 13.93 -7.17 15.97
N ALA A 512 13.75 -5.94 15.46
CA ALA A 512 12.46 -5.39 15.11
C ALA A 512 11.77 -6.19 13.99
N LYS A 513 12.50 -6.56 12.93
CA LYS A 513 11.99 -7.43 11.85
C LYS A 513 11.58 -8.81 12.36
N ASN A 514 12.32 -9.37 13.32
CA ASN A 514 11.96 -10.67 13.90
C ASN A 514 10.71 -10.57 14.79
N LEU A 515 10.64 -9.55 15.65
CA LEU A 515 9.47 -9.28 16.49
C LEU A 515 8.20 -9.12 15.64
N ALA A 516 8.28 -8.37 14.54
CA ALA A 516 7.17 -8.09 13.62
C ALA A 516 6.42 -9.33 13.11
N LYS A 517 7.08 -10.50 13.03
CA LYS A 517 6.47 -11.75 12.55
C LYS A 517 5.37 -12.28 13.46
N ASN A 518 5.45 -11.94 14.75
CA ASN A 518 4.53 -12.40 15.80
C ASN A 518 3.69 -11.24 16.36
N VAL A 519 3.49 -10.19 15.55
CA VAL A 519 2.65 -9.04 15.89
C VAL A 519 1.43 -9.04 14.99
N PHE A 520 0.25 -9.14 15.58
CA PHE A 520 -1.01 -9.28 14.84
C PHE A 520 -2.02 -8.21 15.23
N LEU A 521 -2.95 -7.93 14.32
CA LEU A 521 -4.21 -7.35 14.75
C LEU A 521 -5.02 -8.38 15.53
N ILE A 522 -5.86 -7.95 16.47
CA ILE A 522 -6.71 -8.88 17.23
C ILE A 522 -7.64 -9.70 16.33
N ASP A 523 -8.12 -9.11 15.23
CA ASP A 523 -8.99 -9.79 14.26
C ASP A 523 -8.24 -10.80 13.38
N GLU A 524 -7.01 -10.46 12.97
CA GLU A 524 -6.05 -11.36 12.33
C GLU A 524 -5.74 -12.57 13.23
N PHE A 525 -5.44 -12.32 14.51
CA PHE A 525 -5.18 -13.37 15.50
C PHE A 525 -6.38 -14.30 15.70
N LEU A 526 -7.57 -13.75 15.97
CA LEU A 526 -8.77 -14.56 16.20
C LEU A 526 -9.19 -15.35 14.95
N SER A 527 -9.01 -14.80 13.74
CA SER A 527 -9.21 -15.50 12.47
C SER A 527 -8.29 -16.74 12.36
N TYR A 528 -7.02 -16.61 12.75
CA TYR A 528 -6.07 -17.73 12.73
C TYR A 528 -6.36 -18.77 13.79
N GLU A 529 -6.69 -18.35 15.02
CA GLU A 529 -7.01 -19.29 16.10
C GLU A 529 -8.31 -20.06 15.82
N TYR A 530 -9.30 -19.43 15.16
CA TYR A 530 -10.48 -20.14 14.66
C TYR A 530 -10.11 -21.19 13.60
N GLN A 531 -9.24 -20.85 12.64
CA GLN A 531 -8.79 -21.80 11.61
C GLN A 531 -7.98 -22.97 12.20
N LYS A 532 -7.28 -22.77 13.32
CA LYS A 532 -6.60 -23.84 14.08
C LYS A 532 -7.55 -24.70 14.91
N GLY A 533 -8.84 -24.37 14.96
CA GLY A 533 -9.83 -25.07 15.78
C GLY A 533 -9.74 -24.76 17.28
N HIS A 534 -9.12 -23.64 17.65
CA HIS A 534 -9.00 -23.23 19.06
C HIS A 534 -10.20 -22.44 19.57
N ILE A 535 -11.11 -22.02 18.69
CA ILE A 535 -12.34 -21.28 19.02
C ILE A 535 -13.53 -22.17 18.66
N ASP A 536 -14.40 -22.45 19.63
CA ASP A 536 -15.60 -23.28 19.44
C ASP A 536 -16.81 -22.40 19.08
N LEU A 537 -17.51 -22.78 18.01
CA LEU A 537 -18.77 -22.16 17.59
C LEU A 537 -19.85 -22.20 18.68
N SER A 538 -19.79 -23.21 19.56
CA SER A 538 -20.71 -23.36 20.68
C SER A 538 -20.60 -22.25 21.73
N GLU A 539 -19.55 -21.42 21.69
CA GLU A 539 -19.37 -20.27 22.56
C GLU A 539 -20.15 -19.03 22.10
N PHE A 540 -20.72 -19.06 20.89
CA PHE A 540 -21.44 -17.93 20.28
C PHE A 540 -22.93 -18.18 20.13
N ASN A 541 -23.71 -17.11 20.22
CA ASN A 541 -25.14 -17.14 20.01
C ASN A 541 -25.48 -17.32 18.53
N LYS A 542 -26.74 -17.69 18.28
CA LYS A 542 -27.25 -17.95 16.92
C LYS A 542 -28.12 -16.82 16.40
N GLU A 543 -27.91 -15.58 16.86
CA GLU A 543 -28.68 -14.44 16.36
C GLU A 543 -28.34 -14.15 14.89
N ASN A 544 -29.36 -13.80 14.11
CA ASN A 544 -29.16 -13.34 12.74
C ASN A 544 -28.69 -11.88 12.75
N LYS A 545 -27.48 -11.62 12.25
CA LYS A 545 -26.96 -10.26 12.06
C LYS A 545 -26.49 -10.08 10.63
N HIS A 546 -26.83 -8.91 10.07
CA HIS A 546 -26.24 -8.43 8.84
C HIS A 546 -25.27 -7.31 9.19
N ILE A 547 -23.99 -7.46 8.82
CA ILE A 547 -22.91 -6.56 9.20
C ILE A 547 -22.27 -5.99 7.94
N LYS A 548 -22.18 -4.66 7.84
CA LYS A 548 -21.36 -3.99 6.84
C LYS A 548 -20.05 -3.53 7.44
N LEU A 549 -18.93 -3.97 6.87
CA LEU A 549 -17.59 -3.74 7.38
C LEU A 549 -16.84 -2.69 6.55
N HIS A 550 -16.36 -1.65 7.22
CA HIS A 550 -15.31 -0.77 6.71
C HIS A 550 -13.96 -1.13 7.35
N ALA A 551 -13.09 -1.79 6.59
CA ALA A 551 -11.73 -2.10 7.05
C ALA A 551 -10.80 -0.87 6.98
N HIS A 552 -9.96 -0.73 8.00
CA HIS A 552 -9.02 0.39 8.15
C HIS A 552 -7.97 0.44 7.03
N CYS A 553 -7.56 1.64 6.61
CA CYS A 553 -6.61 1.80 5.50
C CYS A 553 -5.22 1.20 5.77
N HIS A 554 -4.70 1.27 7.01
CA HIS A 554 -3.44 0.62 7.36
C HIS A 554 -3.56 -0.90 7.37
N GLN A 555 -4.71 -1.45 7.76
CA GLN A 555 -4.95 -2.89 7.66
C GLN A 555 -4.97 -3.32 6.19
N LYS A 556 -5.71 -2.62 5.33
CA LYS A 556 -5.72 -2.89 3.87
C LYS A 556 -4.32 -2.83 3.24
N ALA A 557 -3.43 -1.99 3.77
CA ALA A 557 -2.08 -1.81 3.24
C ALA A 557 -1.06 -2.82 3.76
N LEU A 558 -1.18 -3.28 5.01
CA LEU A 558 -0.11 -4.03 5.69
C LEU A 558 -0.55 -5.40 6.23
N ALA A 559 -1.85 -5.67 6.26
CA ALA A 559 -2.47 -6.90 6.75
C ALA A 559 -3.59 -7.33 5.78
N ASN A 560 -4.40 -8.33 6.15
CA ASN A 560 -5.49 -8.81 5.31
C ASN A 560 -6.84 -8.47 5.94
N SER A 561 -7.62 -7.60 5.28
CA SER A 561 -8.96 -7.23 5.75
C SER A 561 -9.97 -8.38 5.68
N ALA A 562 -9.67 -9.45 4.94
CA ALA A 562 -10.50 -10.66 4.95
C ALA A 562 -10.48 -11.37 6.32
N ASP A 563 -9.46 -11.15 7.15
CA ASP A 563 -9.43 -11.76 8.48
C ASP A 563 -10.46 -11.15 9.43
N THR A 564 -10.74 -9.84 9.33
CA THR A 564 -11.88 -9.24 10.04
C THR A 564 -13.21 -9.83 9.59
N LEU A 565 -13.37 -10.07 8.28
CA LEU A 565 -14.58 -10.69 7.75
C LEU A 565 -14.75 -12.10 8.31
N LYS A 566 -13.70 -12.93 8.23
CA LYS A 566 -13.71 -14.29 8.80
C LYS A 566 -14.00 -14.30 10.29
N MET A 567 -13.36 -13.42 11.06
CA MET A 567 -13.60 -13.28 12.50
C MET A 567 -15.08 -12.95 12.79
N LEU A 568 -15.66 -12.00 12.07
CA LEU A 568 -17.06 -11.61 12.24
C LEU A 568 -18.05 -12.66 11.70
N SER A 569 -17.59 -13.59 10.87
CA SER A 569 -18.36 -14.74 10.38
C SER A 569 -18.20 -15.99 11.25
N ILE A 570 -17.49 -15.92 12.39
CA ILE A 570 -17.43 -17.04 13.34
C ILE A 570 -18.83 -17.38 13.87
N PRO A 571 -19.66 -16.45 14.36
CA PRO A 571 -21.03 -16.78 14.74
C PRO A 571 -21.86 -17.26 13.54
N GLU A 572 -22.53 -18.41 13.68
CA GLU A 572 -23.15 -19.18 12.58
C GLU A 572 -24.07 -18.36 11.67
N ASN A 573 -24.83 -17.42 12.23
CA ASN A 573 -25.86 -16.66 11.52
C ASN A 573 -25.45 -15.21 11.20
N TYR A 574 -24.15 -14.89 11.25
CA TYR A 574 -23.65 -13.55 10.92
C TYR A 574 -23.27 -13.48 9.43
N GLN A 575 -23.94 -12.58 8.71
CA GLN A 575 -23.64 -12.27 7.32
C GLN A 575 -22.84 -10.96 7.26
N VAL A 576 -21.61 -11.04 6.77
CA VAL A 576 -20.67 -9.91 6.75
C VAL A 576 -20.36 -9.50 5.32
N GLU A 577 -20.65 -8.24 4.98
CA GLU A 577 -20.37 -7.64 3.69
C GLU A 577 -19.30 -6.56 3.85
N MET A 578 -18.24 -6.60 3.04
CA MET A 578 -17.24 -5.53 3.04
C MET A 578 -17.70 -4.35 2.18
N ILE A 579 -17.69 -3.15 2.76
CA ILE A 579 -17.90 -1.92 1.98
C ILE A 579 -16.63 -1.69 1.14
N PRO A 580 -16.72 -1.60 -0.20
CA PRO A 580 -15.57 -1.47 -1.11
C PRO A 580 -14.96 -0.05 -1.11
N SER A 581 -14.91 0.56 0.07
CA SER A 581 -14.42 1.90 0.33
C SER A 581 -12.89 1.91 0.46
N GLY A 582 -12.27 3.05 0.14
CA GLY A 582 -10.83 3.27 0.37
C GLY A 582 -10.54 3.72 1.81
N CYS A 583 -9.80 4.83 1.95
CA CYS A 583 -9.63 5.52 3.23
C CYS A 583 -10.94 6.20 3.67
N CYS A 584 -11.22 6.27 4.97
CA CYS A 584 -12.39 7.00 5.49
C CYS A 584 -12.28 8.53 5.32
N GLY A 585 -11.06 9.06 5.18
CA GLY A 585 -10.78 10.49 5.10
C GLY A 585 -10.19 11.09 6.38
N MET A 586 -10.12 10.34 7.49
CA MET A 586 -9.59 10.87 8.76
C MET A 586 -8.08 10.70 8.93
N ALA A 587 -7.58 9.50 8.62
CA ALA A 587 -6.18 9.09 8.75
C ALA A 587 -5.44 9.72 9.96
N GLY A 588 -5.88 9.36 11.17
CA GLY A 588 -5.39 9.97 12.40
C GLY A 588 -5.98 11.36 12.62
N SER A 589 -5.11 12.38 12.70
CA SER A 589 -5.54 13.77 12.98
C SER A 589 -5.99 14.54 11.73
N PHE A 590 -5.67 14.06 10.53
CA PHE A 590 -5.84 14.82 9.28
C PHE A 590 -7.27 15.34 9.13
N GLY A 591 -8.27 14.48 9.25
CA GLY A 591 -9.66 14.90 9.10
C GLY A 591 -10.20 15.76 10.26
N TYR A 592 -9.51 15.81 11.41
CA TYR A 592 -9.87 16.72 12.51
C TYR A 592 -9.37 18.15 12.26
N GLU A 593 -8.31 18.32 11.50
CA GLU A 593 -7.70 19.62 11.24
C GLU A 593 -8.66 20.51 10.44
N LYS A 594 -8.80 21.76 10.88
CA LYS A 594 -9.75 22.70 10.26
C LYS A 594 -9.47 22.94 8.78
N ASP A 595 -8.20 22.90 8.38
CA ASP A 595 -7.73 23.14 7.01
C ASP A 595 -8.05 21.94 6.08
N HIS A 596 -8.36 20.76 6.64
CA HIS A 596 -8.54 19.51 5.89
C HIS A 596 -9.94 18.90 6.03
N TYR A 597 -10.83 19.54 6.80
CA TYR A 597 -12.16 19.04 7.09
C TYR A 597 -12.98 18.76 5.83
N ASP A 598 -13.08 19.73 4.91
CA ASP A 598 -13.94 19.58 3.73
C ASP A 598 -13.43 18.47 2.80
N LEU A 599 -12.11 18.37 2.63
CA LEU A 599 -11.50 17.27 1.88
C LEU A 599 -11.74 15.90 2.54
N SER A 600 -11.62 15.83 3.87
CA SER A 600 -11.91 14.64 4.64
C SER A 600 -13.36 14.16 4.43
N MET A 601 -14.32 15.07 4.46
CA MET A 601 -15.73 14.76 4.19
C MET A 601 -15.96 14.35 2.73
N ALA A 602 -15.32 15.03 1.77
CA ALA A 602 -15.40 14.67 0.36
C ALA A 602 -14.89 13.24 0.10
N ILE A 603 -13.81 12.82 0.75
CA ILE A 603 -13.30 11.45 0.68
C ILE A 603 -14.33 10.45 1.24
N GLY A 604 -14.91 10.73 2.41
CA GLY A 604 -15.95 9.88 3.00
C GLY A 604 -17.18 9.72 2.11
N GLN A 605 -17.57 10.80 1.40
CA GLN A 605 -18.73 10.85 0.52
C GLN A 605 -18.60 9.98 -0.74
N GLN A 606 -17.39 9.55 -1.11
CA GLN A 606 -17.16 8.80 -2.36
C GLN A 606 -17.82 7.42 -2.36
N VAL A 607 -17.54 6.61 -1.33
CA VAL A 607 -17.99 5.20 -1.25
C VAL A 607 -18.43 4.84 0.16
N LEU A 608 -17.74 5.33 1.19
CA LEU A 608 -18.02 4.95 2.57
C LEU A 608 -19.41 5.41 3.02
N PHE A 609 -19.71 6.70 2.92
CA PHE A 609 -21.01 7.22 3.36
C PHE A 609 -22.18 6.65 2.55
N PRO A 610 -22.13 6.59 1.19
CA PRO A 610 -23.17 5.92 0.41
C PRO A 610 -23.36 4.45 0.80
N GLY A 611 -22.27 3.69 1.00
CA GLY A 611 -22.35 2.27 1.38
C GLY A 611 -23.03 2.01 2.74
N ILE A 612 -23.00 3.00 3.63
CA ILE A 612 -23.69 2.98 4.92
C ILE A 612 -25.14 3.43 4.78
N SER A 613 -25.39 4.54 4.07
CA SER A 613 -26.75 5.09 3.85
C SER A 613 -27.65 4.14 3.05
N ASP A 614 -27.08 3.35 2.13
CA ASP A 614 -27.81 2.36 1.34
C ASP A 614 -28.13 1.07 2.11
N SER A 615 -27.95 1.04 3.45
CA SER A 615 -28.36 -0.08 4.30
C SER A 615 -29.90 -0.13 4.42
N LYS A 616 -30.56 -0.62 3.36
CA LYS A 616 -32.01 -0.89 3.30
C LYS A 616 -32.50 -1.86 4.38
N ASN A 617 -31.59 -2.65 4.95
CA ASN A 617 -31.80 -3.52 6.11
C ASN A 617 -31.01 -2.94 7.29
N LYS A 618 -31.57 -2.99 8.51
CA LYS A 618 -30.99 -2.58 9.82
C LYS A 618 -29.62 -3.24 10.11
N SER A 619 -28.62 -2.96 9.28
CA SER A 619 -27.32 -3.61 9.29
C SER A 619 -26.46 -2.97 10.36
N LEU A 620 -25.72 -3.78 11.11
CA LEU A 620 -24.69 -3.27 12.01
C LEU A 620 -23.51 -2.76 11.18
N ILE A 621 -22.98 -1.60 11.53
CA ILE A 621 -21.81 -1.04 10.87
C ILE A 621 -20.58 -1.37 11.72
N ALA A 622 -19.61 -2.06 11.12
CA ALA A 622 -18.35 -2.43 11.76
C ALA A 622 -17.21 -1.59 11.18
N ALA A 623 -16.34 -1.04 12.04
CA ALA A 623 -15.10 -0.39 11.65
C ALA A 623 -14.06 -0.52 12.78
N ASN A 624 -12.90 -1.10 12.48
CA ASN A 624 -11.84 -1.38 13.47
C ASN A 624 -10.93 -0.19 13.80
N GLY A 625 -11.01 0.92 13.05
CA GLY A 625 -10.25 2.13 13.35
C GLY A 625 -11.01 3.15 14.19
N THR A 626 -10.37 3.68 15.23
CA THR A 626 -10.93 4.74 16.10
C THR A 626 -11.40 5.94 15.29
N SER A 627 -10.52 6.44 14.41
CA SER A 627 -10.85 7.61 13.57
C SER A 627 -11.89 7.29 12.50
N CYS A 628 -11.94 6.04 11.99
CA CYS A 628 -12.97 5.61 11.05
C CYS A 628 -14.37 5.64 11.68
N ARG A 629 -14.51 5.17 12.93
CA ARG A 629 -15.79 5.22 13.65
C ARG A 629 -16.29 6.65 13.83
N HIS A 630 -15.40 7.58 14.18
CA HIS A 630 -15.76 9.01 14.27
C HIS A 630 -16.16 9.62 12.92
N GLN A 631 -15.47 9.26 11.84
CA GLN A 631 -15.83 9.72 10.49
C GLN A 631 -17.23 9.27 10.08
N ILE A 632 -17.56 8.01 10.36
CA ILE A 632 -18.88 7.45 10.07
C ILE A 632 -19.95 8.19 10.89
N MET A 633 -19.71 8.38 12.19
CA MET A 633 -20.63 9.15 13.03
C MET A 633 -20.84 10.57 12.51
N ASP A 634 -19.76 11.31 12.24
CA ASP A 634 -19.84 12.71 11.77
C ASP A 634 -20.47 12.82 10.36
N GLY A 635 -20.25 11.83 9.49
CA GLY A 635 -20.70 11.85 8.10
C GLY A 635 -22.08 11.27 7.84
N THR A 636 -22.53 10.30 8.64
CA THR A 636 -23.80 9.57 8.40
C THR A 636 -24.70 9.53 9.63
N ASN A 637 -24.29 10.09 10.77
CA ASN A 637 -24.99 10.02 12.05
C ASN A 637 -25.31 8.56 12.48
N THR A 638 -24.47 7.61 12.05
CA THR A 638 -24.59 6.18 12.35
C THR A 638 -23.50 5.77 13.33
N VAL A 639 -23.86 4.97 14.34
CA VAL A 639 -22.87 4.37 15.24
C VAL A 639 -22.21 3.19 14.52
N ALA A 640 -20.89 3.27 14.32
CA ALA A 640 -20.07 2.14 13.92
C ALA A 640 -19.40 1.52 15.16
N PHE A 641 -19.45 0.20 15.25
CA PHE A 641 -18.87 -0.59 16.35
C PHE A 641 -17.51 -1.14 15.95
N ASP A 642 -16.63 -1.32 16.92
CA ASP A 642 -15.42 -2.10 16.68
C ASP A 642 -15.79 -3.58 16.48
N PRO A 643 -15.17 -4.30 15.53
CA PRO A 643 -15.41 -5.73 15.34
C PRO A 643 -15.26 -6.58 16.61
N VAL A 644 -14.37 -6.20 17.53
CA VAL A 644 -14.20 -6.86 18.82
C VAL A 644 -15.46 -6.77 19.67
N GLU A 645 -16.15 -5.61 19.66
CA GLU A 645 -17.38 -5.45 20.43
C GLU A 645 -18.51 -6.30 19.88
N ILE A 646 -18.62 -6.37 18.55
CA ILE A 646 -19.64 -7.19 17.87
C ILE A 646 -19.43 -8.66 18.19
N LEU A 647 -18.19 -9.15 18.16
CA LEU A 647 -17.88 -10.54 18.48
C LEU A 647 -18.04 -10.83 19.97
N PHE A 648 -17.65 -9.90 20.86
CA PHE A 648 -17.88 -10.03 22.30
C PHE A 648 -19.38 -10.13 22.64
N ASP A 649 -20.20 -9.25 22.05
CA ASP A 649 -21.66 -9.26 22.27
C ASP A 649 -22.32 -10.52 21.66
N ALA A 650 -21.59 -11.28 20.82
CA ALA A 650 -22.04 -12.56 20.28
C ALA A 650 -21.83 -13.75 21.24
N LEU A 651 -21.03 -13.61 22.31
CA LEU A 651 -20.75 -14.72 23.23
C LEU A 651 -22.01 -15.16 24.00
N LEU A 652 -22.19 -16.47 24.13
CA LEU A 652 -23.16 -17.07 25.05
C LEU A 652 -22.63 -16.90 26.47
N VAL A 653 -23.14 -15.90 27.16
CA VAL A 653 -22.75 -15.62 28.54
C VAL A 653 -23.20 -16.79 29.43
N GLU A 654 -22.30 -17.74 29.73
CA GLU A 654 -22.41 -18.49 30.97
C GLU A 654 -21.99 -17.54 32.10
N ALA A 655 -22.97 -17.15 32.92
CA ALA A 655 -22.80 -16.29 34.09
C ALA A 655 -21.79 -16.81 35.14
N ASN A 656 -21.11 -17.93 34.87
CA ASN A 656 -20.18 -18.61 35.77
C ASN A 656 -18.70 -18.56 35.32
N LYS A 657 -18.36 -18.03 34.12
CA LYS A 657 -16.95 -17.89 33.68
C LYS A 657 -16.38 -16.46 33.74
N ILE A 658 -17.20 -15.46 34.08
CA ILE A 658 -16.80 -14.03 34.06
C ILE A 658 -17.15 -13.34 35.40
N LYS A 659 -16.76 -13.92 36.52
CA LYS A 659 -16.90 -13.28 37.85
C LYS A 659 -15.57 -12.84 38.44
#